data_AF-A0A0N0TSN1-F1
#
_entry.id   AF-A0A0N0TSN1-F1
#
_cell.length_a   1.000
_cell.length_b   1.000
_cell.length_c   1.000
_cell.angle_alpha   90.00
_cell.angle_beta   90.00
_cell.angle_gamma   90.00
#
_symmetry.space_group_name_H-M   'P 1'
#
loop_
_entity.id
_entity.type
_entity.pdbx_description
1 polymer ?
#
loop_
_entity_poly.entity_id
_entity_poly.type
_entity_poly.pdbx_seq_one_letter_code
_entity_poly.pdbx_strand_id
1 'polypeptide(L)'
;MSLLTASLVTLGAGVAFLTNAAPAGADPIKRCTRTTGAIVAVDFGRWGGPVARGCDTTPTTGYELLHTAGFTTKGTGHDGPAFICRIGTGSFNKGKQYPTPAEEDCVLTPQATAYWSYWIASPGQKKWTYSPLGAMSRTLKPGDVDAWVFGATDIGGTKGRPSFTPDEVRAEGGDPPAPGDPAPPKVPPGTVDLPAATRWLADRLTNGQRVVDEGATEPDYPATTEIAYALAAVDGENPTVRRIAEFLGRPGHTEAYAYRAGKDQAPDATAAARLALVAEAAGKDPRAFGGHDLLGDLVANVCHSGADAPQPVPGCATKGDFRTTGQTEGQALAVIALLGGGVTPPADSVTRLAQLQCDDGGFPSFLILDGQVCESEPNVTALVALALQRAGGHLPVVTRARSSLKKAQFRTGAWPAASYSTPGSAYATGWVAQTLRALGDRGHADAGLSWLSRQQLPGGGFAFEEGTPDPLLYATTAVVVAAAKSDLVTLTTKEPEPPAPTTPPTTPPATTPPTGPPAGEGPDLKKGSAYLAGRLVQGRYYESSPGFAEYGLTIDGAYALAATGHDNTTLRNVVDFLDKGGKDGTGRGVHDWTNIGTKHAGGGFIGKTAVLAEAVGRDPRDFGGQDLIAALTEGICPAATPTQPRKCAARGNYSHANSVFSQSLGVIAQVRAGETAAAAEPIGYLKSLQDPSTGAWPSLIGEKSALEVDSTAMAAMAVDLLPDAASQAAVDKALAWLAAQQLPDGGFPGASGNSVNSAALAIQGLSLDAATYAAPLAKARAFLLSQQNKDGGFNVARGGQPGSDVRASAQAVGGATGISFGVLTRDLSGTTAQPIPSSSAEPTGSPSTPVIITTGEEAGGSASTGGGGSASGTGGGSLAATGSRVTGLAAAALALVLGGWGTVRLARRHRETTGGRA
;
A
#
# COMPACT_ATOMS: atom_id res chain seq x y z
N MET A 1 -48.07 6.38 53.92
CA MET A 1 -46.85 7.13 53.57
C MET A 1 -45.91 6.40 52.60
N SER A 2 -46.10 5.10 52.30
CA SER A 2 -45.17 4.35 51.43
C SER A 2 -45.40 4.47 49.91
N LEU A 3 -46.55 5.02 49.47
CA LEU A 3 -46.86 5.23 48.05
C LEU A 3 -46.37 6.59 47.51
N LEU A 4 -46.26 7.61 48.37
CA LEU A 4 -45.72 8.94 48.00
C LEU A 4 -44.19 8.92 47.88
N THR A 5 -43.49 8.13 48.69
CA THR A 5 -42.02 7.97 48.60
C THR A 5 -41.59 7.11 47.41
N ALA A 6 -42.39 6.11 47.01
CA ALA A 6 -42.09 5.29 45.82
C ALA A 6 -42.26 6.08 44.50
N SER A 7 -43.19 7.03 44.46
CA SER A 7 -43.45 7.87 43.29
C SER A 7 -42.38 8.95 43.08
N LEU A 8 -41.82 9.50 44.16
CA LEU A 8 -40.74 10.51 44.08
C LEU A 8 -39.39 9.90 43.65
N VAL A 9 -39.12 8.64 43.99
CA VAL A 9 -37.89 7.94 43.57
C VAL A 9 -37.95 7.47 42.11
N THR A 10 -39.13 7.12 41.59
CA THR A 10 -39.32 6.75 40.18
C THR A 10 -39.35 7.96 39.25
N LEU A 11 -39.89 9.11 39.69
CA LEU A 11 -39.76 10.38 38.95
C LEU A 11 -38.33 10.95 38.99
N GLY A 12 -37.58 10.79 40.09
CA GLY A 12 -36.17 11.18 40.16
C GLY A 12 -35.25 10.34 39.27
N ALA A 13 -35.54 9.04 39.13
CA ALA A 13 -34.81 8.16 38.21
C ALA A 13 -35.19 8.39 36.74
N GLY A 14 -36.45 8.73 36.44
CA GLY A 14 -36.89 9.04 35.07
C GLY A 14 -36.28 10.31 34.48
N VAL A 15 -35.96 11.32 35.31
CA VAL A 15 -35.34 12.57 34.84
C VAL A 15 -33.82 12.42 34.62
N ALA A 16 -33.16 11.47 35.31
CA ALA A 16 -31.73 11.21 35.12
C ALA A 16 -31.40 10.41 33.84
N PHE A 17 -32.39 9.73 33.24
CA PHE A 17 -32.22 8.97 32.00
C PHE A 17 -32.83 9.65 30.76
N LEU A 18 -33.37 10.87 30.90
CA LEU A 18 -33.87 11.70 29.79
C LEU A 18 -32.98 12.92 29.50
N THR A 19 -31.82 13.03 30.16
CA THR A 19 -30.76 13.87 29.61
C THR A 19 -30.18 13.13 28.42
N ASN A 20 -30.64 13.50 27.21
CA ASN A 20 -29.82 13.30 26.02
C ASN A 20 -28.42 13.78 26.40
N ALA A 21 -27.46 12.85 26.54
CA ALA A 21 -26.07 13.22 26.62
C ALA A 21 -25.84 14.13 25.42
N ALA A 22 -25.53 15.41 25.68
CA ALA A 22 -25.21 16.33 24.61
C ALA A 22 -24.16 15.64 23.73
N PRO A 23 -24.30 15.68 22.39
CA PRO A 23 -23.29 15.10 21.52
C PRO A 23 -21.93 15.62 21.99
N ALA A 24 -20.97 14.72 22.20
CA ALA A 24 -19.67 15.07 22.73
C ALA A 24 -19.12 16.21 21.86
N GLY A 25 -19.11 17.42 22.42
CA GLY A 25 -18.61 18.58 21.72
C GLY A 25 -17.11 18.46 21.57
N ALA A 26 -16.57 19.09 20.52
CA ALA A 26 -15.13 19.20 20.31
C ALA A 26 -14.42 19.56 21.62
N ASP A 27 -13.28 18.91 21.90
CA ASP A 27 -12.45 19.31 23.02
C ASP A 27 -12.05 20.79 22.87
N PRO A 28 -11.90 21.55 23.97
CA PRO A 28 -11.39 22.90 23.88
C PRO A 28 -10.05 22.91 23.13
N ILE A 29 -9.90 23.73 22.08
CA ILE A 29 -8.70 23.78 21.22
C ILE A 29 -7.39 23.80 22.03
N LYS A 30 -7.37 24.52 23.16
CA LYS A 30 -6.21 24.60 24.08
C LYS A 30 -5.77 23.27 24.72
N ARG A 31 -6.58 22.21 24.65
CA ARG A 31 -6.24 20.86 25.14
C ARG A 31 -5.48 20.05 24.11
N CYS A 32 -5.67 20.34 22.83
CA CYS A 32 -4.83 19.80 21.79
C CYS A 32 -3.53 20.61 21.77
N THR A 33 -2.44 19.93 22.07
CA THR A 33 -1.08 20.49 22.08
C THR A 33 -0.23 19.72 21.09
N ARG A 34 1.01 20.13 20.88
CA ARG A 34 1.96 19.36 20.05
C ARG A 34 2.27 17.96 20.61
N THR A 35 1.85 17.62 21.82
CA THR A 35 2.09 16.32 22.47
C THR A 35 0.81 15.64 22.96
N THR A 36 -0.37 16.19 22.66
CA THR A 36 -1.65 15.67 23.16
C THR A 36 -2.74 15.99 22.15
N GLY A 37 -3.53 14.98 21.74
CA GLY A 37 -4.59 15.16 20.77
C GLY A 37 -4.13 15.52 19.36
N ALA A 38 -5.08 15.83 18.49
CA ALA A 38 -4.84 16.36 17.15
C ALA A 38 -5.86 17.45 16.82
N ILE A 39 -5.51 18.34 15.88
CA ILE A 39 -6.40 19.39 15.39
C ILE A 39 -6.80 19.09 13.96
N VAL A 40 -8.05 19.36 13.62
CA VAL A 40 -8.51 19.40 12.23
C VAL A 40 -8.96 20.82 11.88
N ALA A 41 -8.59 21.27 10.69
CA ALA A 41 -9.01 22.53 10.09
C ALA A 41 -9.86 22.28 8.84
N VAL A 42 -10.95 23.01 8.67
CA VAL A 42 -11.81 22.91 7.48
C VAL A 42 -12.02 24.30 6.91
N ASP A 43 -11.65 24.49 5.65
CA ASP A 43 -11.75 25.76 4.95
C ASP A 43 -13.13 25.95 4.31
N PHE A 44 -13.92 26.89 4.83
CA PHE A 44 -15.19 27.30 4.26
C PHE A 44 -15.10 28.57 3.40
N GLY A 45 -13.89 29.03 3.07
CA GLY A 45 -13.62 30.29 2.36
C GLY A 45 -14.37 30.43 1.04
N ARG A 46 -14.54 29.34 0.28
CA ARG A 46 -15.34 29.32 -0.96
C ARG A 46 -16.77 29.83 -0.77
N TRP A 47 -17.37 29.59 0.41
CA TRP A 47 -18.72 30.01 0.75
C TRP A 47 -18.74 31.24 1.68
N GLY A 48 -17.65 32.02 1.69
CA GLY A 48 -17.49 33.21 2.53
C GLY A 48 -17.31 32.90 4.02
N GLY A 49 -16.94 31.67 4.36
CA GLY A 49 -16.73 31.21 5.73
C GLY A 49 -15.28 31.26 6.20
N PRO A 50 -15.04 30.97 7.48
CA PRO A 50 -13.68 30.92 8.04
C PRO A 50 -13.01 29.56 7.77
N VAL A 51 -11.72 29.49 8.08
CA VAL A 51 -11.07 28.21 8.42
C VAL A 51 -11.51 27.84 9.84
N ALA A 52 -12.43 26.89 9.94
CA ALA A 52 -12.92 26.41 11.23
C ALA A 52 -11.98 25.33 11.77
N ARG A 53 -11.72 25.35 13.08
CA ARG A 53 -10.84 24.39 13.76
C ARG A 53 -11.60 23.60 14.82
N GLY A 54 -11.21 22.36 15.01
CA GLY A 54 -11.67 21.54 16.13
C GLY A 54 -10.56 20.65 16.68
N CYS A 55 -10.74 20.18 17.91
CA CYS A 55 -9.75 19.41 18.66
C CYS A 55 -10.38 18.12 19.18
N ASP A 56 -9.60 17.05 19.14
CA ASP A 56 -9.83 15.81 19.86
C ASP A 56 -8.55 15.42 20.60
N THR A 57 -8.65 15.15 21.90
CA THR A 57 -7.49 14.76 22.73
C THR A 57 -7.07 13.30 22.57
N THR A 58 -7.93 12.44 21.98
CA THR A 58 -7.70 11.00 21.83
C THR A 58 -8.09 10.40 20.46
N PRO A 59 -7.88 11.08 19.32
CA PRO A 59 -8.33 10.56 18.04
C PRO A 59 -7.45 9.39 17.58
N THR A 60 -8.06 8.38 16.97
CA THR A 60 -7.33 7.25 16.36
C THR A 60 -7.17 7.44 14.86
N THR A 61 -8.19 7.98 14.18
CA THR A 61 -8.18 8.19 12.73
C THR A 61 -8.52 9.62 12.33
N GLY A 62 -8.11 10.04 11.14
CA GLY A 62 -8.48 11.33 10.57
C GLY A 62 -9.99 11.55 10.42
N TYR A 63 -10.73 10.49 10.11
CA TYR A 63 -12.19 10.53 10.00
C TYR A 63 -12.84 10.69 11.38
N GLU A 64 -12.36 9.97 12.39
CA GLU A 64 -12.80 10.16 13.78
C GLU A 64 -12.52 11.59 14.24
N LEU A 65 -11.28 12.07 14.06
CA LEU A 65 -10.88 13.43 14.39
C LEU A 65 -11.84 14.45 13.77
N LEU A 66 -12.18 14.33 12.48
CA LEU A 66 -13.12 15.25 11.84
C LEU A 66 -14.48 15.31 12.58
N HIS A 67 -15.02 14.18 13.01
CA HIS A 67 -16.33 14.12 13.64
C HIS A 67 -16.30 14.54 15.11
N THR A 68 -15.35 14.03 15.89
CA THR A 68 -15.19 14.33 17.32
C THR A 68 -14.79 15.79 17.53
N ALA A 69 -14.06 16.38 16.58
CA ALA A 69 -13.72 17.80 16.55
C ALA A 69 -14.91 18.72 16.18
N GLY A 70 -16.13 18.21 16.06
CA GLY A 70 -17.35 19.01 15.92
C GLY A 70 -17.74 19.35 14.48
N PHE A 71 -17.23 18.60 13.50
CA PHE A 71 -17.71 18.65 12.12
C PHE A 71 -18.70 17.53 11.85
N THR A 72 -19.63 17.81 10.95
CA THR A 72 -20.56 16.82 10.41
C THR A 72 -20.21 16.59 8.96
N THR A 73 -20.34 15.35 8.51
CA THR A 73 -20.10 15.02 7.11
C THR A 73 -21.36 14.45 6.45
N LYS A 74 -21.37 14.44 5.13
CA LYS A 74 -22.25 13.58 4.33
C LYS A 74 -21.42 12.90 3.26
N GLY A 75 -21.46 11.58 3.22
CA GLY A 75 -20.85 10.78 2.16
C GLY A 75 -21.65 10.80 0.86
N THR A 76 -21.21 10.01 -0.13
CA THR A 76 -21.97 9.78 -1.36
C THR A 76 -22.96 8.64 -1.21
N GLY A 77 -24.04 8.68 -1.98
CA GLY A 77 -24.98 7.56 -2.07
C GLY A 77 -24.34 6.31 -2.66
N HIS A 78 -23.47 6.48 -3.66
CA HIS A 78 -22.82 5.39 -4.37
C HIS A 78 -21.72 4.71 -3.55
N ASP A 79 -20.75 5.49 -3.04
CA ASP A 79 -19.51 5.00 -2.43
C ASP A 79 -19.50 5.05 -0.89
N GLY A 80 -20.50 5.71 -0.30
CA GLY A 80 -20.75 5.67 1.13
C GLY A 80 -20.08 6.78 1.95
N PRO A 81 -20.09 6.65 3.29
CA PRO A 81 -19.70 7.71 4.22
C PRO A 81 -18.21 8.09 4.14
N ALA A 82 -17.36 7.16 3.72
CA ALA A 82 -15.92 7.39 3.57
C ALA A 82 -15.59 8.40 2.47
N PHE A 83 -16.43 8.49 1.42
CA PHE A 83 -16.29 9.47 0.36
C PHE A 83 -17.00 10.76 0.75
N ILE A 84 -16.30 11.61 1.53
CA ILE A 84 -16.86 12.83 2.10
C ILE A 84 -17.23 13.82 0.98
N CYS A 85 -18.53 13.96 0.78
CA CYS A 85 -19.09 14.86 -0.21
C CYS A 85 -19.42 16.22 0.39
N ARG A 86 -19.88 16.28 1.65
CA ARG A 86 -20.11 17.54 2.36
C ARG A 86 -19.47 17.57 3.73
N ILE A 87 -19.07 18.76 4.16
CA ILE A 87 -18.64 19.05 5.52
C ILE A 87 -19.42 20.27 6.04
N GLY A 88 -19.79 20.26 7.32
CA GLY A 88 -20.40 21.39 8.02
C GLY A 88 -19.97 21.42 9.49
N THR A 89 -20.14 22.56 10.15
CA THR A 89 -19.81 22.72 11.57
C THR A 89 -20.78 23.68 12.25
N GLY A 90 -21.14 23.41 13.50
CA GLY A 90 -22.01 24.31 14.28
C GLY A 90 -21.44 25.73 14.41
N SER A 91 -20.13 25.89 14.27
CA SER A 91 -19.43 27.18 14.32
C SER A 91 -19.61 28.06 13.08
N PHE A 92 -20.13 27.52 11.97
CA PHE A 92 -20.37 28.25 10.72
C PHE A 92 -21.77 27.97 10.17
N ASN A 93 -22.50 29.03 9.84
CA ASN A 93 -23.84 28.94 9.22
C ASN A 93 -24.79 27.94 9.91
N LYS A 94 -24.75 27.87 11.25
CA LYS A 94 -25.59 27.00 12.08
C LYS A 94 -25.49 25.50 11.71
N GLY A 95 -24.31 25.02 11.30
CA GLY A 95 -24.12 23.62 10.94
C GLY A 95 -24.45 23.26 9.50
N LYS A 96 -24.79 24.24 8.65
CA LYS A 96 -25.07 23.99 7.24
C LYS A 96 -23.87 23.32 6.56
N GLN A 97 -24.12 22.21 5.88
CA GLN A 97 -23.11 21.45 5.16
C GLN A 97 -22.89 22.00 3.74
N TYR A 98 -21.64 21.93 3.28
CA TYR A 98 -21.19 22.43 2.00
C TYR A 98 -20.36 21.39 1.24
N PRO A 99 -20.41 21.35 -0.11
CA PRO A 99 -21.32 22.07 -1.01
C PRO A 99 -22.80 21.80 -0.71
N THR A 100 -23.65 22.77 -1.05
CA THR A 100 -25.09 22.66 -0.78
C THR A 100 -25.74 21.60 -1.70
N PRO A 101 -26.92 21.06 -1.36
CA PRO A 101 -27.64 20.14 -2.25
C PRO A 101 -27.96 20.69 -3.64
N ALA A 102 -27.94 22.02 -3.84
CA ALA A 102 -28.11 22.63 -5.16
C ALA A 102 -26.81 22.65 -6.00
N GLU A 103 -25.65 22.53 -5.35
CA GLU A 103 -24.33 22.53 -6.01
C GLU A 103 -23.82 21.12 -6.29
N GLU A 104 -24.13 20.16 -5.41
CA GLU A 104 -23.74 18.76 -5.53
C GLU A 104 -24.85 17.90 -4.91
N ASP A 105 -25.32 16.88 -5.61
CA ASP A 105 -26.39 15.98 -5.16
C ASP A 105 -25.84 14.97 -4.12
N CYS A 106 -24.54 14.65 -4.16
CA CYS A 106 -23.86 13.60 -3.39
C CYS A 106 -24.44 12.20 -3.63
N VAL A 107 -24.84 11.94 -4.87
CA VAL A 107 -25.25 10.60 -5.31
C VAL A 107 -24.02 9.83 -5.79
N LEU A 108 -23.27 10.40 -6.73
CA LEU A 108 -22.04 9.82 -7.30
C LEU A 108 -20.79 10.37 -6.60
N THR A 109 -19.64 9.76 -6.86
CA THR A 109 -18.32 10.21 -6.37
C THR A 109 -18.09 11.69 -6.72
N PRO A 110 -17.58 12.53 -5.79
CA PRO A 110 -17.32 13.92 -6.10
C PRO A 110 -16.25 14.03 -7.19
N GLN A 111 -16.45 14.97 -8.08
CA GLN A 111 -15.61 15.18 -9.27
C GLN A 111 -14.26 15.79 -8.87
N ALA A 112 -13.17 15.38 -9.56
CA ALA A 112 -11.80 15.87 -9.29
C ALA A 112 -11.63 17.39 -9.42
N THR A 113 -12.56 18.07 -10.10
CA THR A 113 -12.56 19.53 -10.24
C THR A 113 -13.21 20.28 -9.07
N ALA A 114 -13.94 19.59 -8.19
CA ALA A 114 -14.63 20.21 -7.05
C ALA A 114 -14.94 19.17 -5.97
N TYR A 115 -13.98 18.90 -5.09
CA TYR A 115 -14.15 17.98 -3.96
C TYR A 115 -13.44 18.47 -2.70
N TRP A 116 -13.77 17.87 -1.56
CA TRP A 116 -13.05 18.07 -0.31
C TRP A 116 -11.72 17.30 -0.35
N SER A 117 -10.64 18.01 -0.64
CA SER A 117 -9.28 17.50 -0.60
C SER A 117 -8.75 17.42 0.83
N TYR A 118 -7.97 16.38 1.11
CA TYR A 118 -7.51 16.03 2.45
C TYR A 118 -6.00 16.20 2.61
N TRP A 119 -5.59 16.97 3.60
CA TRP A 119 -4.22 17.42 3.81
C TRP A 119 -3.77 17.12 5.23
N ILE A 120 -2.48 16.87 5.38
CA ILE A 120 -1.90 16.35 6.62
C ILE A 120 -0.59 17.05 6.96
N ALA A 121 -0.33 17.25 8.25
CA ALA A 121 0.96 17.70 8.74
C ALA A 121 1.25 17.18 10.17
N SER A 122 2.36 16.48 10.34
CA SER A 122 2.81 15.98 11.64
C SER A 122 3.52 17.06 12.47
N PRO A 123 3.71 16.87 13.80
CA PRO A 123 4.41 17.84 14.65
C PRO A 123 5.74 18.32 14.05
N GLY A 124 5.90 19.64 13.95
CA GLY A 124 7.11 20.28 13.39
C GLY A 124 7.10 20.48 11.87
N GLN A 125 6.15 19.90 11.14
CA GLN A 125 5.97 20.19 9.72
C GLN A 125 5.33 21.56 9.52
N LYS A 126 5.95 22.37 8.65
CA LYS A 126 5.55 23.74 8.30
C LYS A 126 4.76 23.85 7.00
N LYS A 127 4.65 22.75 6.25
CA LYS A 127 3.95 22.66 4.97
C LYS A 127 2.91 21.54 5.03
N TRP A 128 1.83 21.70 4.27
CA TRP A 128 0.82 20.67 4.09
C TRP A 128 1.28 19.62 3.08
N THR A 129 0.99 18.35 3.38
CA THR A 129 1.13 17.23 2.46
C THR A 129 -0.25 16.74 2.05
N TYR A 130 -0.46 16.48 0.77
CA TYR A 130 -1.70 15.86 0.30
C TYR A 130 -1.75 14.40 0.76
N SER A 131 -2.86 13.97 1.35
CA SER A 131 -2.89 12.65 1.98
C SER A 131 -2.94 11.54 0.93
N PRO A 132 -2.02 10.56 0.97
CA PRO A 132 -2.09 9.37 0.13
C PRO A 132 -3.12 8.34 0.65
N LEU A 133 -3.71 8.58 1.82
CA LEU A 133 -4.66 7.70 2.49
C LEU A 133 -6.00 8.42 2.67
N GLY A 134 -7.10 7.66 2.61
CA GLY A 134 -8.40 8.14 3.06
C GLY A 134 -8.38 8.43 4.57
N ALA A 135 -9.22 9.36 5.01
CA ALA A 135 -9.26 9.78 6.42
C ALA A 135 -9.57 8.64 7.40
N MET A 136 -10.28 7.59 6.97
CA MET A 136 -10.53 6.39 7.78
C MET A 136 -9.28 5.50 7.95
N SER A 137 -8.32 5.57 7.02
CA SER A 137 -7.10 4.75 7.04
C SER A 137 -5.89 5.47 7.63
N ARG A 138 -5.96 6.79 7.80
CA ARG A 138 -4.87 7.57 8.43
C ARG A 138 -4.92 7.41 9.94
N THR A 139 -3.89 6.78 10.51
CA THR A 139 -3.65 6.75 11.96
C THR A 139 -3.02 8.06 12.44
N LEU A 140 -3.53 8.64 13.52
CA LEU A 140 -3.06 9.91 14.08
C LEU A 140 -2.06 9.74 15.23
N LYS A 141 -1.15 10.71 15.34
CA LYS A 141 -0.19 10.88 16.43
C LYS A 141 -0.49 12.17 17.20
N PRO A 142 -0.15 12.24 18.50
CA PRO A 142 -0.30 13.48 19.26
C PRO A 142 0.42 14.65 18.60
N GLY A 143 -0.29 15.77 18.42
CA GLY A 143 0.16 16.99 17.77
C GLY A 143 0.03 17.00 16.24
N ASP A 144 -0.50 15.95 15.61
CA ASP A 144 -0.86 15.99 14.19
C ASP A 144 -1.90 17.09 13.94
N VAL A 145 -1.84 17.67 12.75
CA VAL A 145 -2.88 18.54 12.22
C VAL A 145 -3.33 18.07 10.84
N ASP A 146 -4.63 18.03 10.64
CA ASP A 146 -5.27 17.67 9.39
C ASP A 146 -6.04 18.88 8.83
N ALA A 147 -6.18 18.96 7.51
CA ALA A 147 -6.92 20.01 6.84
C ALA A 147 -7.82 19.48 5.72
N TRP A 148 -8.98 20.11 5.57
CA TRP A 148 -9.93 19.87 4.49
C TRP A 148 -10.18 21.15 3.71
N VAL A 149 -10.00 21.09 2.39
CA VAL A 149 -10.17 22.24 1.48
C VAL A 149 -11.01 21.83 0.28
N PHE A 150 -12.01 22.64 -0.06
CA PHE A 150 -12.89 22.36 -1.19
C PHE A 150 -12.42 23.05 -2.48
N GLY A 151 -12.15 22.27 -3.53
CA GLY A 151 -11.74 22.82 -4.83
C GLY A 151 -11.22 21.78 -5.81
N ALA A 152 -10.63 22.26 -6.90
CA ALA A 152 -9.90 21.42 -7.84
C ALA A 152 -8.51 21.09 -7.26
N THR A 153 -8.23 19.81 -7.10
CA THR A 153 -6.96 19.30 -6.57
C THR A 153 -6.50 18.15 -7.44
N ASP A 154 -5.28 18.24 -7.98
CA ASP A 154 -4.69 17.21 -8.84
C ASP A 154 -4.28 15.96 -8.03
N ILE A 155 -4.10 14.84 -8.71
CA ILE A 155 -3.79 13.53 -8.10
C ILE A 155 -2.52 13.57 -7.23
N GLY A 156 -1.59 14.49 -7.49
CA GLY A 156 -0.36 14.68 -6.70
C GLY A 156 -0.43 15.79 -5.65
N GLY A 157 -1.54 16.52 -5.51
CA GLY A 157 -1.67 17.64 -4.56
C GLY A 157 -0.66 18.77 -4.78
N THR A 158 -0.24 18.99 -6.03
CA THR A 158 0.61 20.12 -6.40
C THR A 158 -0.21 21.41 -6.57
N LYS A 159 -1.50 21.27 -6.84
CA LYS A 159 -2.54 22.31 -6.94
C LYS A 159 -3.62 22.05 -5.89
N GLY A 160 -4.37 23.10 -5.52
CA GLY A 160 -5.49 22.98 -4.55
C GLY A 160 -5.07 22.91 -3.08
N ARG A 161 -3.82 23.28 -2.76
CA ARG A 161 -3.28 23.30 -1.39
C ARG A 161 -4.02 24.30 -0.49
N PRO A 162 -4.06 24.06 0.85
CA PRO A 162 -4.60 25.04 1.78
C PRO A 162 -3.85 26.38 1.68
N SER A 163 -4.58 27.49 1.74
CA SER A 163 -4.00 28.84 1.72
C SER A 163 -3.46 29.29 3.08
N PHE A 164 -3.66 28.49 4.12
CA PHE A 164 -3.16 28.68 5.48
C PHE A 164 -2.06 27.66 5.79
N THR A 165 -1.20 27.95 6.77
CA THR A 165 -0.12 27.04 7.17
C THR A 165 -0.56 26.06 8.28
N PRO A 166 0.12 24.90 8.46
CA PRO A 166 -0.10 24.05 9.62
C PRO A 166 0.06 24.80 10.95
N ASP A 167 1.03 25.70 11.05
CA ASP A 167 1.31 26.44 12.27
C ASP A 167 0.20 27.46 12.61
N GLU A 168 -0.45 28.05 11.61
CA GLU A 168 -1.62 28.93 11.82
C GLU A 168 -2.81 28.20 12.47
N VAL A 169 -2.93 26.89 12.25
CA VAL A 169 -4.03 26.10 12.81
C VAL A 169 -3.68 25.34 14.08
N ARG A 170 -2.40 25.12 14.37
CA ARG A 170 -1.95 24.58 15.67
C ARG A 170 -2.39 25.48 16.84
N ALA A 171 -2.56 24.88 18.01
CA ALA A 171 -2.82 25.64 19.23
C ALA A 171 -1.57 26.48 19.61
N GLU A 172 -1.78 27.70 20.11
CA GLU A 172 -0.67 28.59 20.50
C GLU A 172 0.15 28.04 21.67
N GLY A 173 1.47 28.15 21.51
CA GLY A 173 2.51 27.66 22.40
C GLY A 173 3.77 27.53 21.56
N GLY A 174 4.70 28.48 21.69
CA GLY A 174 5.91 28.58 20.87
C GLY A 174 6.64 27.25 20.76
N ASP A 175 7.41 27.07 19.67
CA ASP A 175 8.29 25.91 19.48
C ASP A 175 9.00 25.58 20.80
N PRO A 176 8.72 24.41 21.42
CA PRO A 176 9.73 23.86 22.31
C PRO A 176 11.01 23.84 21.49
N PRO A 177 12.16 24.30 22.01
CA PRO A 177 13.42 24.01 21.34
C PRO A 177 13.40 22.52 21.01
N ALA A 178 13.66 22.18 19.74
CA ALA A 178 13.70 20.80 19.32
C ALA A 178 14.49 20.05 20.40
N PRO A 179 13.93 18.99 21.03
CA PRO A 179 14.65 18.27 22.05
C PRO A 179 16.05 17.99 21.50
N GLY A 180 17.07 18.30 22.29
CA GLY A 180 18.44 17.94 21.94
C GLY A 180 18.49 16.47 21.54
N ASP A 181 19.51 16.08 20.80
CA ASP A 181 19.61 14.71 20.28
C ASP A 181 19.29 13.69 21.39
N PRO A 182 18.33 12.77 21.14
CA PRO A 182 17.91 11.83 22.17
C PRO A 182 19.12 10.99 22.60
N ALA A 183 19.16 10.61 23.88
CA ALA A 183 20.14 9.63 24.35
C ALA A 183 19.90 8.28 23.64
N PRO A 184 20.94 7.45 23.45
CA PRO A 184 20.79 6.15 22.82
C PRO A 184 19.81 5.26 23.59
N PRO A 185 18.98 4.45 22.89
CA PRO A 185 18.08 3.50 23.53
C PRO A 185 18.84 2.54 24.47
N LYS A 186 18.29 2.31 25.66
CA LYS A 186 18.82 1.32 26.60
C LYS A 186 18.34 -0.07 26.20
N VAL A 187 19.18 -0.79 25.45
CA VAL A 187 18.90 -2.16 24.99
C VAL A 187 19.99 -3.13 25.45
N PRO A 188 19.69 -4.43 25.62
CA PRO A 188 20.73 -5.43 25.91
C PRO A 188 21.80 -5.45 24.79
N PRO A 189 23.05 -5.81 25.08
CA PRO A 189 24.03 -6.04 24.02
C PRO A 189 23.57 -7.20 23.12
N GLY A 190 23.92 -7.12 21.84
CA GLY A 190 23.60 -8.16 20.86
C GLY A 190 24.66 -8.22 19.76
N THR A 191 24.90 -9.42 19.24
CA THR A 191 25.91 -9.70 18.23
C THR A 191 25.28 -10.47 17.08
N VAL A 192 25.43 -9.97 15.86
CA VAL A 192 25.06 -10.68 14.63
C VAL A 192 26.06 -11.82 14.39
N ASP A 193 25.58 -13.02 14.04
CA ASP A 193 26.41 -14.12 13.54
C ASP A 193 26.91 -13.77 12.13
N LEU A 194 28.02 -13.03 12.10
CA LEU A 194 28.64 -12.54 10.88
C LEU A 194 29.10 -13.68 9.94
N PRO A 195 29.69 -14.78 10.43
CA PRO A 195 29.97 -15.96 9.60
C PRO A 195 28.73 -16.55 8.92
N ALA A 196 27.60 -16.66 9.62
CA ALA A 196 26.35 -17.17 9.03
C ALA A 196 25.82 -16.24 7.94
N ALA A 197 25.79 -14.93 8.19
CA ALA A 197 25.33 -13.95 7.20
C ALA A 197 26.24 -13.90 5.96
N THR A 198 27.56 -13.97 6.16
CA THR A 198 28.56 -13.98 5.07
C THR A 198 28.43 -15.24 4.22
N ARG A 199 28.22 -16.42 4.83
CA ARG A 199 27.97 -17.67 4.11
C ARG A 199 26.67 -17.58 3.31
N TRP A 200 25.61 -17.07 3.92
CA TRP A 200 24.34 -16.88 3.24
C TRP A 200 24.48 -16.01 1.98
N LEU A 201 25.28 -14.93 2.03
CA LEU A 201 25.58 -14.11 0.85
C LEU A 201 26.39 -14.88 -0.19
N ALA A 202 27.43 -15.60 0.23
CA ALA A 202 28.28 -16.37 -0.68
C ALA A 202 27.50 -17.46 -1.43
N ASP A 203 26.53 -18.09 -0.78
CA ASP A 203 25.68 -19.14 -1.36
C ASP A 203 24.73 -18.60 -2.46
N ARG A 204 24.56 -17.27 -2.58
CA ARG A 204 23.80 -16.63 -3.67
C ARG A 204 24.62 -16.37 -4.92
N LEU A 205 25.93 -16.62 -4.88
CA LEU A 205 26.79 -16.43 -6.03
C LEU A 205 26.82 -17.68 -6.92
N THR A 206 26.24 -17.59 -8.12
CA THR A 206 26.44 -18.57 -9.17
C THR A 206 27.91 -18.61 -9.59
N ASN A 207 28.51 -19.80 -9.50
CA ASN A 207 29.95 -20.03 -9.74
C ASN A 207 30.86 -19.17 -8.83
N GLY A 208 30.37 -18.67 -7.70
CA GLY A 208 31.15 -17.87 -6.77
C GLY A 208 31.60 -16.50 -7.32
N GLN A 209 30.90 -15.96 -8.33
CA GLN A 209 31.31 -14.72 -9.01
C GLN A 209 30.18 -13.70 -9.28
N ARG A 210 28.91 -14.14 -9.30
CA ARG A 210 27.77 -13.26 -9.64
C ARG A 210 26.47 -13.77 -9.07
N VAL A 211 25.52 -12.88 -8.83
CA VAL A 211 24.12 -13.25 -8.58
C VAL A 211 23.42 -13.47 -9.92
N VAL A 212 22.64 -14.53 -10.02
CA VAL A 212 21.73 -14.80 -11.13
C VAL A 212 20.38 -15.13 -10.51
N ASP A 213 19.38 -14.30 -10.79
CA ASP A 213 18.03 -14.54 -10.29
C ASP A 213 17.47 -15.84 -10.86
N GLU A 214 16.58 -16.47 -10.10
CA GLU A 214 15.96 -17.72 -10.53
C GLU A 214 15.19 -17.52 -11.84
N GLY A 215 15.56 -18.29 -12.86
CA GLY A 215 15.00 -18.17 -14.21
C GLY A 215 15.66 -17.12 -15.12
N ALA A 216 16.64 -16.34 -14.61
CA ALA A 216 17.40 -15.39 -15.42
C ALA A 216 18.62 -16.05 -16.07
N THR A 217 18.98 -15.59 -17.27
CA THR A 217 20.27 -15.91 -17.92
C THR A 217 21.32 -14.83 -17.67
N GLU A 218 20.87 -13.59 -17.46
CA GLU A 218 21.73 -12.43 -17.23
C GLU A 218 22.07 -12.25 -15.74
N PRO A 219 23.25 -11.73 -15.41
CA PRO A 219 23.64 -11.43 -14.03
C PRO A 219 22.83 -10.26 -13.44
N ASP A 220 22.46 -10.36 -12.17
CA ASP A 220 22.04 -9.21 -11.38
C ASP A 220 23.29 -8.43 -10.94
N TYR A 221 23.66 -7.42 -11.73
CA TYR A 221 24.83 -6.60 -11.46
C TYR A 221 24.74 -5.81 -10.15
N PRO A 222 23.64 -5.08 -9.82
CA PRO A 222 23.47 -4.45 -8.52
C PRO A 222 23.68 -5.41 -7.34
N ALA A 223 23.00 -6.55 -7.31
CA ALA A 223 23.13 -7.51 -6.21
C ALA A 223 24.55 -8.09 -6.12
N THR A 224 25.19 -8.31 -7.28
CA THR A 224 26.60 -8.75 -7.35
C THR A 224 27.55 -7.72 -6.73
N THR A 225 27.35 -6.42 -7.01
CA THR A 225 28.15 -5.34 -6.41
C THR A 225 27.95 -5.23 -4.89
N GLU A 226 26.71 -5.37 -4.41
CA GLU A 226 26.36 -5.31 -2.98
C GLU A 226 27.01 -6.45 -2.17
N ILE A 227 27.04 -7.68 -2.72
CA ILE A 227 27.77 -8.79 -2.09
C ILE A 227 29.26 -8.46 -2.00
N ALA A 228 29.86 -7.88 -3.04
CA ALA A 228 31.28 -7.53 -3.00
C ALA A 228 31.59 -6.53 -1.86
N TYR A 229 30.76 -5.51 -1.66
CA TYR A 229 30.93 -4.56 -0.55
C TYR A 229 30.83 -5.22 0.81
N ALA A 230 29.80 -6.06 1.00
CA ALA A 230 29.59 -6.76 2.25
C ALA A 230 30.74 -7.70 2.59
N LEU A 231 31.25 -8.46 1.61
CA LEU A 231 32.38 -9.37 1.81
C LEU A 231 33.69 -8.61 2.07
N ALA A 232 33.93 -7.51 1.35
CA ALA A 232 35.10 -6.65 1.57
C ALA A 232 35.08 -5.97 2.94
N ALA A 233 33.90 -5.65 3.47
CA ALA A 233 33.74 -5.07 4.81
C ALA A 233 34.18 -6.04 5.92
N VAL A 234 34.04 -7.35 5.70
CA VAL A 234 34.43 -8.40 6.65
C VAL A 234 35.91 -8.75 6.51
N ASP A 235 36.38 -8.90 5.27
CA ASP A 235 37.75 -9.26 4.93
C ASP A 235 38.15 -8.56 3.62
N GLY A 236 39.04 -7.58 3.72
CA GLY A 236 39.50 -6.80 2.57
C GLY A 236 40.29 -7.62 1.54
N GLU A 237 40.79 -8.81 1.91
CA GLU A 237 41.53 -9.70 1.01
C GLU A 237 40.68 -10.87 0.48
N ASN A 238 39.36 -10.82 0.73
CA ASN A 238 38.44 -11.91 0.44
C ASN A 238 38.53 -12.34 -1.03
N PRO A 239 38.92 -13.60 -1.33
CA PRO A 239 39.14 -14.05 -2.71
C PRO A 239 37.87 -14.03 -3.56
N THR A 240 36.69 -14.02 -2.94
CA THR A 240 35.40 -13.89 -3.64
C THR A 240 35.20 -12.48 -4.18
N VAL A 241 35.63 -11.44 -3.46
CA VAL A 241 35.58 -10.05 -3.93
C VAL A 241 36.42 -9.89 -5.20
N ARG A 242 37.62 -10.49 -5.21
CA ARG A 242 38.48 -10.51 -6.42
C ARG A 242 37.83 -11.23 -7.59
N ARG A 243 37.18 -12.37 -7.38
CA ARG A 243 36.43 -13.08 -8.44
C ARG A 243 35.25 -12.27 -8.97
N ILE A 244 34.49 -11.62 -8.09
CA ILE A 244 33.39 -10.72 -8.47
C ILE A 244 33.94 -9.55 -9.31
N ALA A 245 35.02 -8.91 -8.86
CA ALA A 245 35.66 -7.82 -9.61
C ALA A 245 36.21 -8.28 -10.96
N GLU A 246 36.82 -9.47 -11.05
CA GLU A 246 37.26 -10.05 -12.33
C GLU A 246 36.10 -10.37 -13.27
N PHE A 247 34.95 -10.79 -12.73
CA PHE A 247 33.74 -11.03 -13.51
C PHE A 247 33.17 -9.70 -14.05
N LEU A 248 32.95 -8.73 -13.17
CA LEU A 248 32.39 -7.43 -13.51
C LEU A 248 33.31 -6.62 -14.43
N GLY A 249 34.63 -6.75 -14.24
CA GLY A 249 35.66 -6.04 -15.00
C GLY A 249 35.95 -6.62 -16.39
N ARG A 250 35.18 -7.60 -16.87
CA ARG A 250 35.21 -7.97 -18.29
C ARG A 250 34.44 -6.93 -19.09
N PRO A 251 34.94 -6.47 -20.26
CA PRO A 251 34.31 -5.40 -21.03
C PRO A 251 32.81 -5.62 -21.26
N GLY A 252 32.39 -6.80 -21.70
CA GLY A 252 30.97 -7.07 -21.93
C GLY A 252 30.07 -6.94 -20.70
N HIS A 253 30.57 -7.21 -19.48
CA HIS A 253 29.79 -7.06 -18.24
C HIS A 253 29.77 -5.61 -17.74
N THR A 254 30.91 -4.92 -17.83
CA THR A 254 30.98 -3.48 -17.54
C THR A 254 30.08 -2.69 -18.49
N GLU A 255 30.13 -3.00 -19.79
CA GLU A 255 29.29 -2.38 -20.82
C GLU A 255 27.80 -2.68 -20.59
N ALA A 256 27.45 -3.95 -20.34
CA ALA A 256 26.07 -4.35 -20.08
C ALA A 256 25.48 -3.76 -18.80
N TYR A 257 26.31 -3.33 -17.83
CA TYR A 257 25.82 -2.70 -16.61
C TYR A 257 25.77 -1.17 -16.73
N ALA A 258 26.90 -0.54 -17.03
CA ALA A 258 27.10 0.91 -16.97
C ALA A 258 27.01 1.63 -18.32
N TYR A 259 27.15 0.94 -19.47
CA TYR A 259 27.22 1.58 -20.80
C TYR A 259 26.20 1.02 -21.80
N ARG A 260 25.03 0.61 -21.32
CA ARG A 260 23.97 -0.03 -22.13
C ARG A 260 23.49 0.80 -23.32
N ALA A 261 23.59 2.12 -23.22
CA ALA A 261 23.19 3.04 -24.28
C ALA A 261 24.22 3.12 -25.44
N GLY A 262 25.37 2.46 -25.31
CA GLY A 262 26.45 2.46 -26.29
C GLY A 262 27.57 3.46 -25.96
N LYS A 263 28.72 3.27 -26.60
CA LYS A 263 29.99 3.97 -26.31
C LYS A 263 29.96 5.50 -26.44
N ASP A 264 29.04 6.05 -27.24
CA ASP A 264 28.94 7.50 -27.50
C ASP A 264 27.87 8.16 -26.62
N GLN A 265 27.25 7.41 -25.71
CA GLN A 265 26.22 7.88 -24.78
C GLN A 265 26.78 7.98 -23.36
N ALA A 266 26.13 8.77 -22.51
CA ALA A 266 26.50 8.85 -21.11
C ALA A 266 26.31 7.50 -20.39
N PRO A 267 27.21 7.13 -19.47
CA PRO A 267 27.03 5.93 -18.66
C PRO A 267 25.87 6.11 -17.68
N ASP A 268 25.33 4.98 -17.22
CA ASP A 268 24.59 4.92 -15.96
C ASP A 268 25.56 5.23 -14.83
N ALA A 269 25.45 6.45 -14.29
CA ALA A 269 26.38 6.94 -13.27
C ALA A 269 26.29 6.15 -11.96
N THR A 270 25.14 5.60 -11.61
CA THR A 270 24.99 4.75 -10.41
C THR A 270 25.74 3.44 -10.61
N ALA A 271 25.59 2.81 -11.78
CA ALA A 271 26.31 1.59 -12.13
C ALA A 271 27.83 1.82 -12.21
N ALA A 272 28.28 2.92 -12.83
CA ALA A 272 29.69 3.28 -12.92
C ALA A 272 30.30 3.52 -11.54
N ALA A 273 29.62 4.25 -10.66
CA ALA A 273 30.05 4.45 -9.28
C ALA A 273 30.15 3.13 -8.51
N ARG A 274 29.17 2.24 -8.66
CA ARG A 274 29.20 0.92 -8.02
C ARG A 274 30.37 0.07 -8.51
N LEU A 275 30.62 0.04 -9.81
CA LEU A 275 31.77 -0.68 -10.38
C LEU A 275 33.11 -0.11 -9.89
N ALA A 276 33.23 1.22 -9.77
CA ALA A 276 34.43 1.87 -9.26
C ALA A 276 34.70 1.46 -7.80
N LEU A 277 33.67 1.44 -6.95
CA LEU A 277 33.79 0.98 -5.56
C LEU A 277 34.19 -0.50 -5.46
N VAL A 278 33.69 -1.37 -6.36
CA VAL A 278 34.11 -2.78 -6.41
C VAL A 278 35.57 -2.89 -6.86
N ALA A 279 35.99 -2.10 -7.85
CA ALA A 279 37.36 -2.08 -8.30
C ALA A 279 38.30 -1.71 -7.14
N GLU A 280 38.00 -0.64 -6.41
CA GLU A 280 38.77 -0.20 -5.24
C GLU A 280 38.81 -1.26 -4.13
N ALA A 281 37.65 -1.82 -3.76
CA ALA A 281 37.57 -2.88 -2.74
C ALA A 281 38.35 -4.15 -3.13
N ALA A 282 38.53 -4.41 -4.43
CA ALA A 282 39.31 -5.53 -4.94
C ALA A 282 40.78 -5.18 -5.27
N GLY A 283 41.24 -3.96 -4.96
CA GLY A 283 42.59 -3.48 -5.28
C GLY A 283 42.86 -3.33 -6.79
N LYS A 284 41.81 -3.16 -7.60
CA LYS A 284 41.87 -2.86 -9.04
C LYS A 284 41.81 -1.35 -9.27
N ASP A 285 42.30 -0.90 -10.42
CA ASP A 285 42.24 0.51 -10.81
C ASP A 285 40.86 0.84 -11.42
N PRO A 286 40.02 1.68 -10.77
CA PRO A 286 38.72 2.10 -11.32
C PRO A 286 38.86 2.95 -12.59
N ARG A 287 40.05 3.48 -12.91
CA ARG A 287 40.31 4.19 -14.18
C ARG A 287 40.60 3.27 -15.37
N ALA A 288 40.71 1.97 -15.13
CA ALA A 288 41.01 0.97 -16.15
C ALA A 288 40.18 -0.31 -15.95
N PHE A 289 38.92 -0.17 -15.51
CA PHE A 289 38.06 -1.29 -15.17
C PHE A 289 37.10 -1.60 -16.34
N GLY A 290 37.09 -2.83 -16.83
CA GLY A 290 36.25 -3.18 -17.99
C GLY A 290 36.63 -2.48 -19.30
N GLY A 291 37.80 -1.84 -19.36
CA GLY A 291 38.20 -1.01 -20.50
C GLY A 291 37.73 0.46 -20.41
N HIS A 292 37.15 0.88 -19.27
CA HIS A 292 36.64 2.23 -19.06
C HIS A 292 37.36 2.96 -17.92
N ASP A 293 37.42 4.30 -18.03
CA ASP A 293 37.79 5.19 -16.93
C ASP A 293 36.51 5.60 -16.18
N LEU A 294 36.06 4.75 -15.25
CA LEU A 294 34.78 4.95 -14.55
C LEU A 294 34.74 6.29 -13.81
N LEU A 295 35.87 6.71 -13.22
CA LEU A 295 35.96 7.97 -12.46
C LEU A 295 36.00 9.17 -13.39
N GLY A 296 36.77 9.09 -14.48
CA GLY A 296 36.80 10.11 -15.52
C GLY A 296 35.43 10.30 -16.16
N ASP A 297 34.73 9.21 -16.45
CA ASP A 297 33.41 9.21 -17.05
C ASP A 297 32.35 9.83 -16.11
N LEU A 298 32.41 9.58 -14.80
CA LEU A 298 31.56 10.26 -13.82
C LEU A 298 31.77 11.78 -13.84
N VAL A 299 33.02 12.24 -13.87
CA VAL A 299 33.35 13.68 -13.93
C VAL A 299 32.90 14.30 -15.25
N ALA A 300 33.10 13.61 -16.36
CA ALA A 300 32.73 14.09 -17.69
C ALA A 300 31.20 14.20 -17.90
N ASN A 301 30.41 13.47 -17.10
CA ASN A 301 28.95 13.40 -17.23
C ASN A 301 28.21 14.11 -16.07
N VAL A 302 28.78 15.18 -15.51
CA VAL A 302 28.06 16.07 -14.59
C VAL A 302 27.19 17.06 -15.35
N CYS A 303 25.94 17.18 -14.92
CA CYS A 303 24.98 18.09 -15.48
C CYS A 303 25.37 19.56 -15.22
N HIS A 304 25.55 20.33 -16.29
CA HIS A 304 25.84 21.77 -16.19
C HIS A 304 24.57 22.64 -16.14
N SER A 305 23.41 22.05 -16.43
CA SER A 305 22.10 22.70 -16.46
C SER A 305 20.99 21.69 -16.16
N GLY A 306 19.83 22.16 -15.70
CA GLY A 306 18.67 21.31 -15.37
C GLY A 306 17.65 21.14 -16.50
N ALA A 307 16.58 20.41 -16.21
CA ALA A 307 15.48 20.14 -17.13
C ALA A 307 14.70 21.40 -17.58
N ASP A 308 14.77 22.48 -16.79
CA ASP A 308 14.12 23.76 -17.08
C ASP A 308 14.96 24.68 -17.99
N ALA A 309 16.16 24.24 -18.42
CA ALA A 309 16.98 25.00 -19.34
C ALA A 309 16.36 25.07 -20.75
N PRO A 310 16.60 26.14 -21.53
CA PRO A 310 16.08 26.27 -22.90
C PRO A 310 16.40 25.09 -23.84
N GLN A 311 17.48 24.36 -23.53
CA GLN A 311 17.89 23.13 -24.19
C GLN A 311 18.22 22.09 -23.09
N PRO A 312 17.24 21.28 -22.65
CA PRO A 312 17.45 20.32 -21.59
C PRO A 312 18.36 19.18 -22.07
N VAL A 313 19.28 18.75 -21.22
CA VAL A 313 20.14 17.59 -21.49
C VAL A 313 19.43 16.33 -20.97
N PRO A 314 19.15 15.31 -21.83
CA PRO A 314 18.50 14.10 -21.38
C PRO A 314 19.26 13.42 -20.24
N GLY A 315 18.57 13.10 -19.14
CA GLY A 315 19.18 12.51 -17.94
C GLY A 315 19.72 13.53 -16.93
N CYS A 316 19.48 14.84 -17.13
CA CYS A 316 19.82 15.89 -16.17
C CYS A 316 18.57 16.54 -15.59
N ALA A 317 18.38 16.44 -14.27
CA ALA A 317 17.28 17.13 -13.59
C ALA A 317 17.70 18.56 -13.18
N THR A 318 18.88 18.71 -12.58
CA THR A 318 19.44 19.99 -12.10
C THR A 318 20.95 20.05 -12.32
N LYS A 319 21.51 21.27 -12.32
CA LYS A 319 22.96 21.49 -12.30
C LYS A 319 23.59 20.77 -11.09
N GLY A 320 24.70 20.06 -11.33
CA GLY A 320 25.42 19.30 -10.31
C GLY A 320 25.00 17.84 -10.20
N ASP A 321 23.86 17.43 -10.78
CA ASP A 321 23.50 16.02 -10.83
C ASP A 321 24.52 15.23 -11.69
N PHE A 322 24.86 14.01 -11.29
CA PHE A 322 25.48 13.07 -12.22
C PHE A 322 24.40 12.57 -13.17
N ARG A 323 24.67 12.64 -14.48
CA ARG A 323 23.68 12.32 -15.51
C ARG A 323 23.16 10.90 -15.34
N THR A 324 21.87 10.70 -15.58
CA THR A 324 21.13 9.41 -15.50
C THR A 324 20.97 8.78 -14.12
N THR A 325 21.52 9.37 -13.04
CA THR A 325 21.33 8.83 -11.68
C THR A 325 19.86 8.78 -11.26
N GLY A 326 19.15 9.91 -11.39
CA GLY A 326 17.74 10.07 -11.01
C GLY A 326 17.42 9.92 -9.51
N GLN A 327 18.38 9.39 -8.74
CA GLN A 327 18.26 9.01 -7.33
C GLN A 327 19.40 9.62 -6.51
N THR A 328 19.07 10.06 -5.29
CA THR A 328 20.01 10.60 -4.30
C THR A 328 21.07 9.58 -3.89
N GLU A 329 20.72 8.29 -3.83
CA GLU A 329 21.67 7.20 -3.57
C GLU A 329 22.77 7.17 -4.62
N GLY A 330 22.42 7.17 -5.91
CA GLY A 330 23.38 7.16 -7.01
C GLY A 330 24.28 8.39 -7.00
N GLN A 331 23.71 9.57 -6.69
CA GLN A 331 24.47 10.81 -6.52
C GLN A 331 25.50 10.70 -5.38
N ALA A 332 25.12 10.12 -4.24
CA ALA A 332 26.01 9.93 -3.10
C ALA A 332 27.11 8.89 -3.39
N LEU A 333 26.76 7.77 -4.03
CA LEU A 333 27.72 6.73 -4.44
C LEU A 333 28.77 7.29 -5.41
N ALA A 334 28.37 8.13 -6.38
CA ALA A 334 29.30 8.76 -7.30
C ALA A 334 30.30 9.68 -6.58
N VAL A 335 29.85 10.47 -5.59
CA VAL A 335 30.75 11.28 -4.76
C VAL A 335 31.71 10.41 -3.95
N ILE A 336 31.23 9.31 -3.36
CA ILE A 336 32.07 8.38 -2.59
C ILE A 336 33.12 7.72 -3.50
N ALA A 337 32.72 7.22 -4.68
CA ALA A 337 33.62 6.60 -5.65
C ALA A 337 34.73 7.56 -6.10
N LEU A 338 34.40 8.81 -6.40
CA LEU A 338 35.40 9.83 -6.76
C LEU A 338 36.40 10.06 -5.61
N LEU A 339 35.91 10.20 -4.38
CA LEU A 339 36.75 10.40 -3.19
C LEU A 339 37.63 9.19 -2.86
N GLY A 340 37.12 7.98 -3.09
CA GLY A 340 37.86 6.72 -2.93
C GLY A 340 39.02 6.62 -3.91
N GLY A 341 38.79 6.96 -5.18
CA GLY A 341 39.79 6.93 -6.25
C GLY A 341 40.74 8.12 -6.30
N GLY A 342 40.73 8.95 -5.24
CA GLY A 342 41.58 10.14 -5.12
C GLY A 342 41.21 11.28 -6.09
N VAL A 343 40.01 11.27 -6.67
CA VAL A 343 39.48 12.35 -7.51
C VAL A 343 38.73 13.35 -6.63
N THR A 344 39.00 14.64 -6.83
CA THR A 344 38.19 15.68 -6.18
C THR A 344 36.82 15.73 -6.83
N PRO A 345 35.71 15.48 -6.11
CA PRO A 345 34.38 15.53 -6.71
C PRO A 345 34.05 16.93 -7.24
N PRO A 346 33.29 17.03 -8.33
CA PRO A 346 32.80 18.33 -8.82
C PRO A 346 32.04 19.08 -7.73
N ALA A 347 32.44 20.33 -7.46
CA ALA A 347 31.92 21.11 -6.33
C ALA A 347 30.40 21.35 -6.41
N ASP A 348 29.88 21.54 -7.63
CA ASP A 348 28.44 21.64 -7.88
C ASP A 348 27.70 20.36 -7.47
N SER A 349 28.29 19.17 -7.66
CA SER A 349 27.67 17.88 -7.29
C SER A 349 27.61 17.64 -5.79
N VAL A 350 28.64 18.06 -5.05
CA VAL A 350 28.64 18.02 -3.57
C VAL A 350 27.66 19.05 -3.00
N THR A 351 27.63 20.25 -3.58
CA THR A 351 26.65 21.29 -3.23
C THR A 351 25.22 20.83 -3.49
N ARG A 352 24.99 20.17 -4.62
CA ARG A 352 23.70 19.59 -4.99
C ARG A 352 23.24 18.54 -3.99
N LEU A 353 24.12 17.62 -3.55
CA LEU A 353 23.79 16.68 -2.46
C LEU A 353 23.36 17.40 -1.19
N ALA A 354 24.09 18.44 -0.78
CA ALA A 354 23.74 19.21 0.41
C ALA A 354 22.39 19.94 0.31
N GLN A 355 21.99 20.36 -0.90
CA GLN A 355 20.72 21.06 -1.16
C GLN A 355 19.49 20.14 -1.06
N LEU A 356 19.65 18.82 -1.16
CA LEU A 356 18.56 17.85 -1.04
C LEU A 356 18.08 17.64 0.41
N GLN A 357 18.69 18.32 1.40
CA GLN A 357 18.37 18.11 2.81
C GLN A 357 16.96 18.63 3.14
N CYS A 358 16.09 17.74 3.60
CA CYS A 358 14.76 18.06 4.07
C CYS A 358 14.78 18.95 5.33
N ASP A 359 13.63 19.54 5.67
CA ASP A 359 13.48 20.38 6.86
C ASP A 359 13.79 19.61 8.16
N ASP A 360 13.47 18.32 8.21
CA ASP A 360 13.77 17.44 9.35
C ASP A 360 15.26 17.05 9.47
N GLY A 361 16.09 17.42 8.48
CA GLY A 361 17.52 17.13 8.40
C GLY A 361 17.86 15.84 7.65
N GLY A 362 16.87 15.03 7.28
CA GLY A 362 17.05 13.84 6.45
C GLY A 362 17.13 14.15 4.95
N PHE A 363 17.22 13.10 4.14
CA PHE A 363 17.33 13.18 2.68
C PHE A 363 16.33 12.23 1.99
N PRO A 364 15.75 12.64 0.85
CA PRO A 364 14.81 11.84 0.08
C PRO A 364 15.53 10.90 -0.91
N SER A 365 14.85 9.82 -1.31
CA SER A 365 15.39 8.89 -2.32
C SER A 365 15.63 9.52 -3.69
N PHE A 366 14.77 10.45 -4.11
CA PHE A 366 14.82 11.06 -5.44
C PHE A 366 15.54 12.41 -5.44
N LEU A 367 16.15 12.76 -6.57
CA LEU A 367 16.74 14.09 -6.80
C LEU A 367 15.63 15.15 -6.97
N ILE A 368 15.11 15.65 -5.85
CA ILE A 368 14.01 16.62 -5.85
C ILE A 368 14.42 17.99 -6.41
N LEU A 369 13.50 18.61 -7.14
CA LEU A 369 13.56 20.00 -7.58
C LEU A 369 13.01 20.93 -6.50
N ASP A 370 13.35 22.21 -6.58
CA ASP A 370 12.86 23.23 -5.66
C ASP A 370 11.32 23.25 -5.61
N GLY A 371 10.77 23.17 -4.40
CA GLY A 371 9.33 23.18 -4.14
C GLY A 371 8.63 21.81 -4.19
N GLN A 372 9.33 20.74 -4.57
CA GLN A 372 8.82 19.38 -4.45
C GLN A 372 8.76 18.90 -2.99
N VAL A 373 7.92 17.90 -2.71
CA VAL A 373 7.77 17.33 -1.36
C VAL A 373 9.04 16.57 -1.01
N CYS A 374 9.59 16.84 0.17
CA CYS A 374 10.80 16.22 0.68
C CYS A 374 10.41 15.23 1.79
N GLU A 375 10.46 13.93 1.47
CA GLU A 375 10.23 12.85 2.44
C GLU A 375 11.55 12.16 2.74
N SER A 376 11.97 12.17 4.00
CA SER A 376 13.26 11.61 4.38
C SER A 376 13.20 10.08 4.53
N GLU A 377 14.27 9.43 4.08
CA GLU A 377 14.51 8.01 4.27
C GLU A 377 15.81 7.79 5.07
N PRO A 378 15.80 7.02 6.18
CA PRO A 378 16.96 6.89 7.04
C PRO A 378 18.21 6.30 6.36
N ASN A 379 18.08 5.30 5.48
CA ASN A 379 19.19 4.72 4.71
C ASN A 379 19.84 5.74 3.77
N VAL A 380 19.03 6.50 3.02
CA VAL A 380 19.54 7.54 2.10
C VAL A 380 20.19 8.67 2.89
N THR A 381 19.56 9.07 4.00
CA THR A 381 20.13 10.06 4.93
C THR A 381 21.49 9.63 5.46
N ALA A 382 21.64 8.35 5.82
CA ALA A 382 22.89 7.77 6.26
C ALA A 382 23.98 7.84 5.17
N LEU A 383 23.68 7.38 3.97
CA LEU A 383 24.63 7.37 2.86
C LEU A 383 25.09 8.78 2.47
N VAL A 384 24.16 9.75 2.39
CA VAL A 384 24.50 11.15 2.10
C VAL A 384 25.34 11.76 3.22
N ALA A 385 25.03 11.46 4.49
CA ALA A 385 25.84 11.93 5.62
C ALA A 385 27.28 11.40 5.56
N LEU A 386 27.48 10.13 5.18
CA LEU A 386 28.81 9.56 4.94
C LEU A 386 29.54 10.26 3.79
N ALA A 387 28.87 10.45 2.64
CA ALA A 387 29.45 11.11 1.48
C ALA A 387 29.88 12.56 1.80
N LEU A 388 29.01 13.34 2.43
CA LEU A 388 29.29 14.75 2.79
C LEU A 388 30.34 14.87 3.90
N GLN A 389 30.36 13.95 4.87
CA GLN A 389 31.42 13.89 5.87
C GLN A 389 32.78 13.65 5.22
N ARG A 390 32.86 12.72 4.26
CA ARG A 390 34.10 12.39 3.55
C ARG A 390 34.56 13.49 2.60
N ALA A 391 33.62 14.20 1.98
CA ALA A 391 33.89 15.34 1.10
C ALA A 391 34.41 16.57 1.87
N GLY A 392 33.96 16.77 3.11
CA GLY A 392 34.32 17.93 3.94
C GLY A 392 33.52 19.19 3.58
N GLY A 393 33.65 20.26 4.37
CA GLY A 393 33.01 21.56 4.10
C GLY A 393 31.51 21.68 4.43
N HIS A 394 30.82 20.57 4.75
CA HIS A 394 29.36 20.52 4.97
C HIS A 394 28.96 20.11 6.40
N LEU A 395 29.78 20.43 7.42
CA LEU A 395 29.53 20.01 8.80
C LEU A 395 28.13 20.34 9.34
N PRO A 396 27.53 21.53 9.08
CA PRO A 396 26.15 21.79 9.54
C PRO A 396 25.11 20.83 8.95
N VAL A 397 25.27 20.46 7.68
CA VAL A 397 24.38 19.53 6.96
C VAL A 397 24.53 18.13 7.54
N VAL A 398 25.77 17.66 7.75
CA VAL A 398 26.06 16.36 8.39
C VAL A 398 25.51 16.31 9.82
N THR A 399 25.67 17.38 10.60
CA THR A 399 25.13 17.46 11.96
C THR A 399 23.60 17.35 11.98
N ARG A 400 22.90 18.01 11.05
CA ARG A 400 21.44 17.88 10.93
C ARG A 400 21.01 16.46 10.52
N ALA A 401 21.74 15.83 9.60
CA ALA A 401 21.48 14.44 9.20
C ALA A 401 21.68 13.46 10.36
N ARG A 402 22.76 13.63 11.14
CA ARG A 402 22.98 12.84 12.37
C ARG A 402 21.85 13.03 13.38
N SER A 403 21.38 14.27 13.56
CA SER A 403 20.26 14.58 14.45
C SER A 403 18.96 13.91 13.99
N SER A 404 18.66 13.96 12.69
CA SER A 404 17.45 13.35 12.12
C SER A 404 17.47 11.82 12.28
N LEU A 405 18.62 11.18 12.02
CA LEU A 405 18.81 9.75 12.27
C LEU A 405 18.58 9.40 13.74
N LYS A 406 19.17 10.12 14.68
CA LYS A 406 18.96 9.84 16.11
C LYS A 406 17.50 10.00 16.55
N LYS A 407 16.78 10.96 15.98
CA LYS A 407 15.34 11.18 16.24
C LYS A 407 14.45 10.12 15.62
N ALA A 408 14.86 9.53 14.49
CA ALA A 408 14.14 8.45 13.83
C ALA A 408 14.32 7.07 14.49
N GLN A 409 15.26 6.93 15.45
CA GLN A 409 15.52 5.64 16.09
C GLN A 409 14.40 5.24 17.05
N PHE A 410 13.89 4.02 16.90
CA PHE A 410 12.92 3.43 17.80
C PHE A 410 13.54 3.07 19.16
N ARG A 411 12.69 2.96 20.18
CA ARG A 411 13.10 2.46 21.52
C ARG A 411 13.69 1.05 21.47
N THR A 412 13.34 0.26 20.44
CA THR A 412 13.86 -1.08 20.20
C THR A 412 15.31 -1.07 19.69
N GLY A 413 15.81 0.08 19.23
CA GLY A 413 17.11 0.26 18.58
C GLY A 413 17.06 0.35 17.05
N ALA A 414 15.93 -0.03 16.43
CA ALA A 414 15.76 -0.07 14.98
C ALA A 414 15.49 1.30 14.35
N TRP A 415 15.66 1.37 13.03
CA TRP A 415 15.14 2.46 12.19
C TRP A 415 14.06 1.95 11.24
N PRO A 416 13.04 2.76 10.93
CA PRO A 416 12.07 2.43 9.90
C PRO A 416 12.69 2.53 8.49
N ALA A 417 12.07 1.88 7.51
CA ALA A 417 12.46 2.03 6.10
C ALA A 417 12.18 3.45 5.56
N ALA A 418 11.08 4.06 5.98
CA ALA A 418 10.70 5.44 5.64
C ALA A 418 10.17 6.18 6.88
N SER A 419 10.14 7.51 6.84
CA SER A 419 9.71 8.34 7.99
C SER A 419 8.31 8.02 8.54
N TYR A 420 7.42 7.45 7.73
CA TYR A 420 6.07 7.04 8.12
C TYR A 420 5.93 5.56 8.49
N SER A 421 6.93 4.71 8.22
CA SER A 421 6.86 3.28 8.54
C SER A 421 6.92 3.04 10.05
N THR A 422 6.13 2.07 10.51
CA THR A 422 6.10 1.67 11.93
C THR A 422 6.94 0.45 12.27
N PRO A 423 7.16 -0.54 11.37
CA PRO A 423 8.09 -1.64 11.63
C PRO A 423 9.55 -1.19 11.52
N GLY A 424 10.43 -1.78 12.34
CA GLY A 424 11.88 -1.65 12.16
C GLY A 424 12.37 -2.37 10.89
N SER A 425 13.26 -1.73 10.13
CA SER A 425 13.86 -2.26 8.91
C SER A 425 15.32 -2.68 9.14
N ALA A 426 15.68 -3.90 8.75
CA ALA A 426 17.07 -4.36 8.83
C ALA A 426 17.97 -3.64 7.82
N TYR A 427 17.46 -3.34 6.63
CA TYR A 427 18.18 -2.57 5.62
C TYR A 427 18.51 -1.15 6.11
N ALA A 428 17.50 -0.41 6.58
CA ALA A 428 17.72 0.94 7.12
C ALA A 428 18.60 0.91 8.37
N THR A 429 18.34 -0.02 9.30
CA THR A 429 19.14 -0.16 10.53
C THR A 429 20.60 -0.48 10.23
N GLY A 430 20.90 -1.30 9.22
CA GLY A 430 22.27 -1.58 8.76
C GLY A 430 22.98 -0.32 8.29
N TRP A 431 22.40 0.42 7.33
CA TRP A 431 22.96 1.67 6.82
C TRP A 431 23.14 2.76 7.89
N VAL A 432 22.15 2.90 8.77
CA VAL A 432 22.21 3.91 9.83
C VAL A 432 23.22 3.53 10.92
N ALA A 433 23.32 2.25 11.29
CA ALA A 433 24.27 1.80 12.30
C ALA A 433 25.73 1.96 11.84
N GLN A 434 26.07 1.61 10.59
CA GLN A 434 27.43 1.86 10.06
C GLN A 434 27.75 3.36 10.05
N THR A 435 26.80 4.19 9.63
CA THR A 435 26.98 5.64 9.53
C THR A 435 27.16 6.29 10.89
N LEU A 436 26.26 6.04 11.84
CA LEU A 436 26.35 6.61 13.18
C LEU A 436 27.61 6.15 13.91
N ARG A 437 28.10 4.92 13.65
CA ARG A 437 29.38 4.46 14.16
C ARG A 437 30.54 5.27 13.58
N ALA A 438 30.60 5.43 12.25
CA ALA A 438 31.62 6.20 11.56
C ALA A 438 31.65 7.67 12.01
N LEU A 439 30.48 8.24 12.32
CA LEU A 439 30.32 9.62 12.80
C LEU A 439 30.47 9.78 14.33
N GLY A 440 30.80 8.70 15.05
CA GLY A 440 31.12 8.72 16.49
C GLY A 440 29.94 8.53 17.45
N ASP A 441 28.71 8.37 16.98
CA ASP A 441 27.50 8.11 17.77
C ASP A 441 27.36 6.61 18.14
N ARG A 442 28.41 6.03 18.75
CA ARG A 442 28.55 4.58 18.98
C ARG A 442 27.39 3.96 19.77
N GLY A 443 26.83 4.65 20.76
CA GLY A 443 25.71 4.13 21.55
C GLY A 443 24.44 3.90 20.73
N HIS A 444 24.15 4.78 19.76
CA HIS A 444 23.01 4.60 18.86
C HIS A 444 23.26 3.45 17.88
N ALA A 445 24.48 3.35 17.35
CA ALA A 445 24.89 2.25 16.47
C ALA A 445 24.84 0.88 17.18
N ASP A 446 25.30 0.81 18.43
CA ASP A 446 25.25 -0.41 19.26
C ASP A 446 23.81 -0.83 19.54
N ALA A 447 22.89 0.13 19.75
CA ALA A 447 21.48 -0.17 19.89
C ALA A 447 20.86 -0.74 18.61
N GLY A 448 21.27 -0.23 17.44
CA GLY A 448 20.89 -0.81 16.14
C GLY A 448 21.40 -2.23 15.96
N LEU A 449 22.69 -2.49 16.25
CA LEU A 449 23.27 -3.84 16.17
C LEU A 449 22.63 -4.82 17.16
N SER A 450 22.28 -4.35 18.35
CA SER A 450 21.52 -5.14 19.33
C SER A 450 20.17 -5.57 18.75
N TRP A 451 19.45 -4.66 18.09
CA TRP A 451 18.19 -5.04 17.44
C TRP A 451 18.43 -6.03 16.30
N LEU A 452 19.41 -5.77 15.43
CA LEU A 452 19.76 -6.65 14.32
C LEU A 452 20.11 -8.06 14.78
N SER A 453 20.84 -8.24 15.89
CA SER A 453 21.17 -9.58 16.39
C SER A 453 19.95 -10.44 16.72
N ARG A 454 18.78 -9.82 16.95
CA ARG A 454 17.51 -10.52 17.21
C ARG A 454 16.66 -10.73 15.96
N GLN A 455 17.06 -10.14 14.82
CA GLN A 455 16.38 -10.28 13.53
C GLN A 455 17.04 -11.28 12.59
N GLN A 456 18.19 -11.86 12.97
CA GLN A 456 18.88 -12.82 12.12
C GLN A 456 18.07 -14.12 12.01
N LEU A 457 17.78 -14.54 10.79
CA LEU A 457 17.02 -15.74 10.52
C LEU A 457 17.90 -16.99 10.66
N PRO A 458 17.33 -18.21 10.84
CA PRO A 458 18.11 -19.45 11.01
C PRO A 458 19.13 -19.73 9.90
N GLY A 459 18.88 -19.24 8.69
CA GLY A 459 19.81 -19.35 7.55
C GLY A 459 20.95 -18.32 7.54
N GLY A 460 21.00 -17.40 8.50
CA GLY A 460 22.01 -16.34 8.61
C GLY A 460 21.66 -15.03 7.92
N GLY A 461 20.71 -15.03 6.98
CA GLY A 461 20.24 -13.82 6.29
C GLY A 461 19.26 -12.97 7.11
N PHE A 462 18.97 -11.79 6.58
CA PHE A 462 18.09 -10.79 7.18
C PHE A 462 16.95 -10.44 6.24
N ALA A 463 15.73 -10.39 6.76
CA ALA A 463 14.58 -9.90 6.03
C ALA A 463 14.55 -8.36 6.01
N PHE A 464 13.69 -7.75 5.19
CA PHE A 464 13.67 -6.28 5.07
C PHE A 464 13.13 -5.58 6.32
N GLU A 465 12.06 -6.12 6.90
CA GLU A 465 11.38 -5.58 8.09
C GLU A 465 11.19 -6.63 9.19
N GLU A 466 11.07 -6.20 10.44
CA GLU A 466 10.77 -7.09 11.55
C GLU A 466 9.48 -7.89 11.31
N GLY A 467 9.54 -9.18 11.66
CA GLY A 467 8.41 -10.10 11.48
C GLY A 467 8.27 -10.67 10.07
N THR A 468 9.06 -10.21 9.10
CA THR A 468 9.10 -10.84 7.76
C THR A 468 10.03 -12.07 7.76
N PRO A 469 9.60 -13.22 7.19
CA PRO A 469 10.32 -14.49 7.37
C PRO A 469 11.43 -14.74 6.33
N ASP A 470 11.46 -13.98 5.23
CA ASP A 470 12.31 -14.28 4.08
C ASP A 470 13.54 -13.38 4.04
N PRO A 471 14.76 -13.94 4.03
CA PRO A 471 15.98 -13.15 3.98
C PRO A 471 16.15 -12.51 2.58
N LEU A 472 16.51 -11.23 2.57
CA LEU A 472 16.73 -10.43 1.37
C LEU A 472 18.19 -10.02 1.27
N LEU A 473 18.70 -10.00 0.04
CA LEU A 473 20.12 -9.77 -0.24
C LEU A 473 20.57 -8.40 0.23
N TYR A 474 19.90 -7.34 -0.20
CA TYR A 474 20.25 -5.96 0.14
C TYR A 474 20.15 -5.66 1.64
N ALA A 475 19.15 -6.23 2.33
CA ALA A 475 19.07 -6.14 3.79
C ALA A 475 20.26 -6.84 4.45
N THR A 476 20.61 -8.04 3.99
CA THR A 476 21.72 -8.82 4.53
C THR A 476 23.07 -8.14 4.27
N THR A 477 23.31 -7.55 3.08
CA THR A 477 24.56 -6.84 2.77
C THR A 477 24.76 -5.62 3.67
N ALA A 478 23.72 -4.78 3.83
CA ALA A 478 23.78 -3.62 4.72
C ALA A 478 24.04 -4.01 6.19
N VAL A 479 23.45 -5.11 6.66
CA VAL A 479 23.67 -5.62 8.02
C VAL A 479 25.07 -6.19 8.19
N VAL A 480 25.61 -6.91 7.22
CA VAL A 480 26.97 -7.46 7.26
C VAL A 480 28.01 -6.33 7.39
N VAL A 481 27.89 -5.26 6.60
CA VAL A 481 28.79 -4.09 6.71
C VAL A 481 28.73 -3.48 8.12
N ALA A 482 27.52 -3.26 8.64
CA ALA A 482 27.33 -2.70 9.98
C ALA A 482 27.88 -3.61 11.09
N ALA A 483 27.65 -4.92 10.99
CA ALA A 483 28.08 -5.93 11.96
C ALA A 483 29.60 -6.14 11.93
N ALA A 484 30.24 -5.97 10.76
CA ALA A 484 31.69 -5.90 10.63
C ALA A 484 32.28 -4.62 11.25
N LYS A 485 31.43 -3.68 11.70
CA LYS A 485 31.81 -2.35 12.22
C LYS A 485 32.63 -1.54 11.23
N SER A 486 32.40 -1.78 9.94
CA SER A 486 32.93 -1.04 8.81
C SER A 486 31.87 -0.09 8.27
N ASP A 487 32.23 0.67 7.25
CA ASP A 487 31.32 1.46 6.45
C ASP A 487 31.78 1.48 4.98
N LEU A 488 30.87 1.85 4.07
CA LEU A 488 31.15 1.85 2.63
C LEU A 488 32.38 2.71 2.25
N VAL A 489 32.72 3.74 3.03
CA VAL A 489 33.81 4.67 2.74
C VAL A 489 35.17 4.09 3.14
N THR A 490 35.20 3.05 3.99
CA THR A 490 36.44 2.45 4.53
C THR A 490 36.77 1.07 3.95
N LEU A 491 36.12 0.63 2.87
CA LEU A 491 36.32 -0.71 2.27
C LEU A 491 37.72 -0.97 1.65
N THR A 492 38.68 -0.06 1.81
CA THR A 492 40.04 -0.18 1.27
C THR A 492 41.05 -0.64 2.33
N THR A 493 41.96 -1.52 1.91
CA THR A 493 42.95 -2.22 2.73
C THR A 493 43.93 -1.30 3.48
N LYS A 494 43.96 -1.44 4.82
CA LYS A 494 45.17 -1.33 5.64
C LYS A 494 45.05 -2.22 6.90
N GLU A 495 46.02 -3.11 7.06
CA GLU A 495 46.05 -4.32 7.91
C GLU A 495 46.16 -4.09 9.44
N PRO A 496 45.75 -5.07 10.28
CA PRO A 496 46.74 -5.81 11.09
C PRO A 496 46.57 -7.36 11.15
N GLU A 497 47.72 -8.05 11.35
CA GLU A 497 48.07 -9.48 11.23
C GLU A 497 47.35 -10.55 12.12
N PRO A 498 47.48 -11.88 11.81
CA PRO A 498 46.57 -12.98 12.20
C PRO A 498 47.09 -13.96 13.29
N PRO A 499 46.36 -15.06 13.60
CA PRO A 499 46.95 -16.39 13.36
C PRO A 499 46.01 -17.51 12.85
N ALA A 500 46.51 -18.21 11.81
CA ALA A 500 46.64 -19.64 11.53
C ALA A 500 45.47 -20.68 11.55
N PRO A 501 45.54 -21.76 10.71
CA PRO A 501 44.38 -22.43 10.09
C PRO A 501 44.22 -23.93 10.42
N THR A 502 43.07 -24.52 10.08
CA THR A 502 42.91 -26.00 9.92
C THR A 502 42.02 -26.39 8.73
N THR A 503 42.46 -27.43 8.02
CA THR A 503 42.01 -27.97 6.72
C THR A 503 41.03 -29.18 6.82
N PRO A 504 40.39 -29.61 5.70
CA PRO A 504 39.08 -30.29 5.61
C PRO A 504 39.15 -31.83 5.41
N PRO A 505 38.02 -32.52 5.13
CA PRO A 505 37.95 -33.30 3.86
C PRO A 505 36.55 -33.59 3.21
N THR A 506 36.54 -33.51 1.86
CA THR A 506 35.97 -34.37 0.76
C THR A 506 34.48 -34.79 0.57
N THR A 507 34.09 -34.72 -0.72
CA THR A 507 32.86 -34.96 -1.53
C THR A 507 32.55 -36.45 -1.91
N PRO A 508 31.66 -36.82 -2.89
CA PRO A 508 30.17 -36.82 -3.10
C PRO A 508 29.57 -38.25 -3.39
N PRO A 509 28.30 -38.43 -3.87
CA PRO A 509 28.05 -38.61 -5.32
C PRO A 509 26.69 -38.12 -5.89
N ALA A 510 26.57 -38.13 -7.23
CA ALA A 510 25.52 -37.56 -8.10
C ALA A 510 24.54 -38.59 -8.71
N THR A 511 23.36 -38.17 -9.20
CA THR A 511 22.75 -38.52 -10.53
C THR A 511 21.35 -37.89 -10.78
N THR A 512 21.03 -37.58 -12.05
CA THR A 512 19.75 -37.10 -12.67
C THR A 512 19.48 -37.97 -13.93
N PRO A 513 18.40 -37.82 -14.76
CA PRO A 513 16.94 -37.52 -14.63
C PRO A 513 16.12 -38.65 -15.39
N PRO A 514 14.93 -38.52 -16.08
CA PRO A 514 13.86 -37.49 -16.18
C PRO A 514 12.39 -38.03 -16.12
N THR A 515 11.36 -37.16 -16.02
CA THR A 515 10.01 -37.39 -16.62
C THR A 515 9.10 -36.14 -16.57
N GLY A 516 8.62 -35.71 -17.76
CA GLY A 516 7.36 -34.97 -18.08
C GLY A 516 6.99 -33.65 -17.36
N PRO A 517 6.40 -32.64 -18.04
CA PRO A 517 5.91 -31.42 -17.38
C PRO A 517 4.47 -31.59 -16.85
N PRO A 518 4.18 -31.13 -15.61
CA PRO A 518 2.80 -30.77 -15.24
C PRO A 518 2.68 -29.41 -14.50
N ALA A 519 1.42 -28.94 -14.42
CA ALA A 519 0.89 -27.66 -13.91
C ALA A 519 1.63 -26.95 -12.76
N GLY A 520 1.82 -25.61 -12.87
CA GLY A 520 2.37 -24.79 -11.78
C GLY A 520 2.75 -23.33 -12.07
N GLU A 521 2.52 -22.75 -13.25
CA GLU A 521 3.01 -21.39 -13.60
C GLU A 521 2.02 -20.26 -13.26
N GLY A 522 1.62 -20.12 -12.00
CA GLY A 522 0.73 -19.03 -11.58
C GLY A 522 0.31 -19.07 -10.11
N PRO A 523 -0.42 -18.04 -9.63
CA PRO A 523 -0.87 -17.99 -8.24
C PRO A 523 -1.83 -19.13 -7.88
N ASP A 524 -1.90 -19.47 -6.59
CA ASP A 524 -2.84 -20.45 -6.05
C ASP A 524 -4.27 -19.88 -6.03
N LEU A 525 -5.01 -20.14 -7.11
CA LEU A 525 -6.36 -19.63 -7.31
C LEU A 525 -7.38 -20.24 -6.34
N LYS A 526 -7.14 -21.47 -5.84
CA LYS A 526 -8.01 -22.10 -4.86
C LYS A 526 -7.91 -21.36 -3.52
N LYS A 527 -6.68 -21.04 -3.11
CA LYS A 527 -6.43 -20.26 -1.91
C LYS A 527 -6.91 -18.81 -2.04
N GLY A 528 -6.72 -18.20 -3.21
CA GLY A 528 -7.29 -16.89 -3.51
C GLY A 528 -8.82 -16.87 -3.47
N SER A 529 -9.48 -17.90 -4.01
CA SER A 529 -10.94 -18.05 -3.93
C SER A 529 -11.41 -18.21 -2.47
N ALA A 530 -10.67 -18.98 -1.66
CA ALA A 530 -10.97 -19.13 -0.23
C ALA A 530 -10.79 -17.82 0.56
N TYR A 531 -9.75 -17.04 0.26
CA TYR A 531 -9.55 -15.71 0.83
C TYR A 531 -10.76 -14.81 0.53
N LEU A 532 -11.20 -14.76 -0.74
CA LEU A 532 -12.34 -13.95 -1.17
C LEU A 532 -13.64 -14.39 -0.49
N ALA A 533 -13.89 -15.69 -0.38
CA ALA A 533 -15.07 -16.23 0.30
C ALA A 533 -15.08 -15.87 1.79
N GLY A 534 -13.93 -15.96 2.46
CA GLY A 534 -13.77 -15.67 3.89
C GLY A 534 -13.94 -14.20 4.30
N ARG A 535 -14.02 -13.27 3.33
CA ARG A 535 -14.20 -11.83 3.58
C ARG A 535 -15.63 -11.34 3.32
N LEU A 536 -16.52 -12.19 2.83
CA LEU A 536 -17.91 -11.83 2.59
C LEU A 536 -18.67 -11.70 3.92
N VAL A 537 -19.34 -10.57 4.11
CA VAL A 537 -20.28 -10.37 5.20
C VAL A 537 -21.51 -11.24 4.94
N GLN A 538 -21.83 -12.10 5.92
CA GLN A 538 -22.89 -13.10 5.82
C GLN A 538 -22.79 -14.02 4.58
N GLY A 539 -21.60 -14.15 3.97
CA GLY A 539 -21.42 -14.89 2.73
C GLY A 539 -22.10 -14.24 1.50
N ARG A 540 -22.42 -12.94 1.55
CA ARG A 540 -23.26 -12.26 0.54
C ARG A 540 -22.58 -11.10 -0.18
N TYR A 541 -21.82 -10.26 0.53
CA TYR A 541 -21.23 -9.04 -0.04
C TYR A 541 -20.00 -8.58 0.73
N TYR A 542 -19.17 -7.73 0.12
CA TYR A 542 -18.09 -7.02 0.80
C TYR A 542 -18.55 -5.65 1.29
N GLU A 543 -17.94 -5.11 2.34
CA GLU A 543 -18.29 -3.82 2.91
C GLU A 543 -17.17 -2.79 2.74
N SER A 544 -17.52 -1.54 2.41
CA SER A 544 -16.58 -0.40 2.45
C SER A 544 -16.59 0.29 3.82
N SER A 545 -17.66 0.13 4.58
CA SER A 545 -17.79 0.53 5.98
C SER A 545 -18.84 -0.36 6.66
N PRO A 546 -18.86 -0.49 8.00
CA PRO A 546 -19.76 -1.43 8.67
C PRO A 546 -21.23 -1.27 8.24
N GLY A 547 -21.79 -2.33 7.69
CA GLY A 547 -23.18 -2.39 7.19
C GLY A 547 -23.42 -1.78 5.81
N PHE A 548 -22.41 -1.19 5.16
CA PHE A 548 -22.52 -0.57 3.83
C PHE A 548 -21.84 -1.43 2.77
N ALA A 549 -22.64 -2.04 1.89
CA ALA A 549 -22.12 -2.94 0.86
C ALA A 549 -21.37 -2.18 -0.24
N GLU A 550 -20.19 -2.68 -0.59
CA GLU A 550 -19.45 -2.31 -1.79
C GLU A 550 -19.85 -3.26 -2.93
N TYR A 551 -20.92 -2.91 -3.64
CA TYR A 551 -21.50 -3.73 -4.70
C TYR A 551 -20.54 -3.94 -5.88
N GLY A 552 -19.75 -2.92 -6.23
CA GLY A 552 -18.78 -3.02 -7.32
C GLY A 552 -17.72 -4.09 -7.04
N LEU A 553 -17.17 -4.10 -5.82
CA LEU A 553 -16.21 -5.12 -5.37
C LEU A 553 -16.87 -6.48 -5.17
N THR A 554 -18.11 -6.51 -4.70
CA THR A 554 -18.89 -7.75 -4.56
C THR A 554 -19.05 -8.45 -5.91
N ILE A 555 -19.34 -7.68 -6.96
CA ILE A 555 -19.40 -8.21 -8.33
C ILE A 555 -18.02 -8.67 -8.83
N ASP A 556 -16.94 -7.96 -8.51
CA ASP A 556 -15.57 -8.40 -8.86
C ASP A 556 -15.20 -9.75 -8.21
N GLY A 557 -15.54 -9.92 -6.93
CA GLY A 557 -15.36 -11.22 -6.26
C GLY A 557 -16.20 -12.32 -6.89
N ALA A 558 -17.43 -12.01 -7.31
CA ALA A 558 -18.28 -12.96 -8.03
C ALA A 558 -17.69 -13.34 -9.40
N TYR A 559 -17.13 -12.39 -10.15
CA TYR A 559 -16.39 -12.70 -11.38
C TYR A 559 -15.19 -13.61 -11.11
N ALA A 560 -14.43 -13.33 -10.05
CA ALA A 560 -13.28 -14.16 -9.68
C ALA A 560 -13.70 -15.61 -9.39
N LEU A 561 -14.76 -15.79 -8.59
CA LEU A 561 -15.31 -17.11 -8.29
C LEU A 561 -15.90 -17.80 -9.54
N ALA A 562 -16.53 -17.03 -10.43
CA ALA A 562 -17.06 -17.54 -11.69
C ALA A 562 -15.95 -17.94 -12.67
N ALA A 563 -14.81 -17.23 -12.67
CA ALA A 563 -13.68 -17.54 -13.52
C ALA A 563 -12.94 -18.80 -13.01
N THR A 564 -12.74 -18.94 -11.69
CA THR A 564 -12.01 -20.08 -11.12
C THR A 564 -12.88 -21.33 -10.98
N GLY A 565 -14.14 -21.19 -10.53
CA GLY A 565 -15.02 -22.31 -10.26
C GLY A 565 -14.75 -23.07 -8.98
N HIS A 566 -13.89 -22.56 -8.11
CA HIS A 566 -13.48 -23.28 -6.91
C HIS A 566 -14.53 -23.23 -5.77
N ASP A 567 -15.45 -22.27 -5.81
CA ASP A 567 -16.50 -22.11 -4.79
C ASP A 567 -17.83 -21.62 -5.40
N ASN A 568 -18.48 -22.49 -6.17
CA ASN A 568 -19.77 -22.20 -6.81
C ASN A 568 -20.89 -21.95 -5.79
N THR A 569 -20.76 -22.48 -4.58
CA THR A 569 -21.75 -22.32 -3.51
C THR A 569 -21.72 -20.90 -2.95
N THR A 570 -20.54 -20.36 -2.66
CA THR A 570 -20.39 -18.96 -2.25
C THR A 570 -20.80 -18.03 -3.39
N LEU A 571 -20.38 -18.32 -4.63
CA LEU A 571 -20.84 -17.59 -5.82
C LEU A 571 -22.37 -17.58 -5.93
N ARG A 572 -23.02 -18.72 -5.68
CA ARG A 572 -24.49 -18.84 -5.68
C ARG A 572 -25.13 -17.91 -4.65
N ASN A 573 -24.59 -17.85 -3.43
CA ASN A 573 -25.09 -16.97 -2.37
C ASN A 573 -25.01 -15.49 -2.74
N VAL A 574 -23.88 -15.06 -3.30
CA VAL A 574 -23.68 -13.67 -3.76
C VAL A 574 -24.67 -13.34 -4.87
N VAL A 575 -24.75 -14.17 -5.90
CA VAL A 575 -25.65 -13.92 -7.05
C VAL A 575 -27.12 -13.97 -6.62
N ASP A 576 -27.52 -14.90 -5.76
CA ASP A 576 -28.90 -14.94 -5.23
C ASP A 576 -29.24 -13.72 -4.40
N PHE A 577 -28.30 -13.22 -3.61
CA PHE A 577 -28.48 -11.99 -2.86
C PHE A 577 -28.73 -10.81 -3.80
N LEU A 578 -27.97 -10.67 -4.88
CA LEU A 578 -28.16 -9.60 -5.86
C LEU A 578 -29.47 -9.77 -6.66
N ASP A 579 -29.72 -10.98 -7.19
CA ASP A 579 -30.85 -11.31 -8.06
C ASP A 579 -32.20 -11.24 -7.33
N LYS A 580 -32.24 -11.58 -6.04
CA LYS A 580 -33.47 -11.51 -5.23
C LYS A 580 -33.71 -10.14 -4.60
N GLY A 581 -32.98 -9.10 -5.03
CA GLY A 581 -33.14 -7.74 -4.52
C GLY A 581 -32.66 -7.56 -3.08
N GLY A 582 -31.68 -8.36 -2.65
CA GLY A 582 -31.10 -8.34 -1.33
C GLY A 582 -30.57 -6.96 -0.94
N LYS A 583 -30.72 -6.64 0.35
CA LYS A 583 -30.36 -5.35 0.91
C LYS A 583 -29.19 -5.46 1.89
N ASP A 584 -28.31 -4.47 1.88
CA ASP A 584 -27.24 -4.31 2.88
C ASP A 584 -27.79 -3.81 4.23
N GLY A 585 -26.90 -3.61 5.21
CA GLY A 585 -27.24 -3.12 6.54
C GLY A 585 -27.85 -1.70 6.57
N THR A 586 -27.77 -0.97 5.46
CA THR A 586 -28.39 0.36 5.29
C THR A 586 -29.70 0.34 4.51
N GLY A 587 -30.14 -0.84 4.05
CA GLY A 587 -31.35 -1.01 3.24
C GLY A 587 -31.15 -0.74 1.75
N ARG A 588 -29.91 -0.58 1.27
CA ARG A 588 -29.58 -0.42 -0.16
C ARG A 588 -29.44 -1.77 -0.82
N GLY A 589 -29.78 -1.86 -2.10
CA GLY A 589 -29.57 -3.03 -2.97
C GLY A 589 -28.71 -2.67 -4.18
N VAL A 590 -28.44 -3.66 -5.04
CA VAL A 590 -27.60 -3.46 -6.23
C VAL A 590 -28.11 -2.34 -7.15
N HIS A 591 -29.42 -2.13 -7.24
CA HIS A 591 -30.02 -1.07 -8.05
C HIS A 591 -29.93 0.33 -7.43
N ASP A 592 -29.78 0.42 -6.10
CA ASP A 592 -29.42 1.67 -5.40
C ASP A 592 -27.95 2.04 -5.63
N TRP A 593 -27.13 1.10 -6.12
CA TRP A 593 -25.75 1.34 -6.56
C TRP A 593 -25.69 1.67 -8.05
N THR A 594 -26.36 0.89 -8.92
CA THR A 594 -26.39 1.20 -10.37
C THR A 594 -27.15 2.48 -10.70
N ASN A 595 -27.99 2.97 -9.77
CA ASN A 595 -28.87 4.13 -9.94
C ASN A 595 -29.87 3.99 -11.10
N ILE A 596 -30.16 2.76 -11.51
CA ILE A 596 -31.16 2.44 -12.54
C ILE A 596 -32.53 3.05 -12.19
N GLY A 597 -33.25 3.53 -13.20
CA GLY A 597 -34.52 4.25 -13.00
C GLY A 597 -34.39 5.68 -12.48
N THR A 598 -33.17 6.22 -12.36
CA THR A 598 -32.93 7.61 -11.94
C THR A 598 -32.10 8.38 -12.97
N LYS A 599 -32.03 9.72 -12.83
CA LYS A 599 -31.14 10.57 -13.64
C LYS A 599 -29.64 10.27 -13.45
N HIS A 600 -29.28 9.46 -12.45
CA HIS A 600 -27.90 9.07 -12.11
C HIS A 600 -27.52 7.66 -12.59
N ALA A 601 -28.40 6.98 -13.34
CA ALA A 601 -28.13 5.65 -13.91
C ALA A 601 -26.78 5.60 -14.64
N GLY A 602 -25.86 4.79 -14.14
CA GLY A 602 -24.50 4.70 -14.65
C GLY A 602 -24.30 3.50 -15.56
N GLY A 603 -24.02 3.74 -16.85
CA GLY A 603 -23.88 2.68 -17.85
C GLY A 603 -22.80 1.65 -17.51
N GLY A 604 -21.67 2.08 -16.93
CA GLY A 604 -20.64 1.15 -16.46
C GLY A 604 -21.11 0.26 -15.31
N PHE A 605 -21.86 0.81 -14.35
CA PHE A 605 -22.39 0.06 -13.21
C PHE A 605 -23.46 -0.94 -13.64
N ILE A 606 -24.39 -0.52 -14.50
CA ILE A 606 -25.43 -1.37 -15.08
C ILE A 606 -24.78 -2.48 -15.93
N GLY A 607 -23.83 -2.12 -16.79
CA GLY A 607 -23.08 -3.07 -17.61
C GLY A 607 -22.35 -4.10 -16.77
N LYS A 608 -21.69 -3.68 -15.68
CA LYS A 608 -21.06 -4.60 -14.73
C LYS A 608 -22.07 -5.60 -14.13
N THR A 609 -23.22 -5.13 -13.66
CA THR A 609 -24.24 -6.03 -13.11
C THR A 609 -24.78 -6.98 -14.18
N ALA A 610 -25.02 -6.51 -15.40
CA ALA A 610 -25.51 -7.34 -16.51
C ALA A 610 -24.51 -8.43 -16.90
N VAL A 611 -23.23 -8.09 -17.05
CA VAL A 611 -22.18 -9.07 -17.37
C VAL A 611 -22.07 -10.15 -16.28
N LEU A 612 -22.30 -9.81 -14.99
CA LEU A 612 -22.36 -10.83 -13.94
C LEU A 612 -23.55 -11.77 -14.12
N ALA A 613 -24.74 -11.24 -14.39
CA ALA A 613 -25.94 -12.04 -14.63
C ALA A 613 -25.68 -13.04 -15.78
N GLU A 614 -25.17 -12.56 -16.90
CA GLU A 614 -24.84 -13.39 -18.06
C GLU A 614 -23.75 -14.42 -17.74
N ALA A 615 -22.71 -14.02 -17.00
CA ALA A 615 -21.60 -14.89 -16.65
C ALA A 615 -22.03 -16.09 -15.80
N VAL A 616 -23.16 -16.03 -15.10
CA VAL A 616 -23.68 -17.12 -14.28
C VAL A 616 -25.00 -17.70 -14.80
N GLY A 617 -25.33 -17.41 -16.07
CA GLY A 617 -26.52 -17.93 -16.75
C GLY A 617 -27.86 -17.37 -16.24
N ARG A 618 -27.84 -16.20 -15.58
CA ARG A 618 -29.05 -15.44 -15.20
C ARG A 618 -29.46 -14.53 -16.34
N ASP A 619 -30.74 -14.20 -16.42
CA ASP A 619 -31.26 -13.29 -17.43
C ASP A 619 -30.94 -11.84 -17.04
N PRO A 620 -30.09 -11.10 -17.77
CA PRO A 620 -29.84 -9.69 -17.48
C PRO A 620 -31.07 -8.79 -17.73
N ARG A 621 -32.12 -9.29 -18.37
CA ARG A 621 -33.40 -8.58 -18.57
C ARG A 621 -34.37 -8.74 -17.38
N ASP A 622 -34.07 -9.65 -16.45
CA ASP A 622 -34.81 -9.84 -15.20
C ASP A 622 -33.83 -10.21 -14.07
N PHE A 623 -32.97 -9.26 -13.71
CA PHE A 623 -31.98 -9.46 -12.63
C PHE A 623 -32.22 -8.43 -11.54
N GLY A 624 -32.55 -8.90 -10.33
CA GLY A 624 -32.95 -7.99 -9.24
C GLY A 624 -34.30 -7.29 -9.49
N GLY A 625 -35.11 -7.82 -10.42
CA GLY A 625 -36.37 -7.22 -10.86
C GLY A 625 -36.22 -6.01 -11.80
N GLN A 626 -35.07 -5.89 -12.48
CA GLN A 626 -34.80 -4.83 -13.46
C GLN A 626 -34.31 -5.40 -14.79
N ASP A 627 -34.68 -4.72 -15.88
CA ASP A 627 -34.11 -4.97 -17.21
C ASP A 627 -32.86 -4.11 -17.39
N LEU A 628 -31.70 -4.71 -17.18
CA LEU A 628 -30.41 -4.02 -17.25
C LEU A 628 -30.03 -3.66 -18.69
N ILE A 629 -30.49 -4.44 -19.67
CA ILE A 629 -30.18 -4.25 -21.10
C ILE A 629 -31.02 -3.10 -21.67
N ALA A 630 -32.30 -3.01 -21.30
CA ALA A 630 -33.14 -1.86 -21.60
C ALA A 630 -32.59 -0.59 -20.96
N ALA A 631 -32.13 -0.66 -19.70
CA ALA A 631 -31.55 0.49 -19.02
C ALA A 631 -30.22 0.98 -19.65
N LEU A 632 -29.38 0.08 -20.15
CA LEU A 632 -28.21 0.45 -20.95
C LEU A 632 -28.61 1.20 -22.23
N THR A 633 -29.66 0.73 -22.90
CA THR A 633 -30.18 1.35 -24.12
C THR A 633 -30.72 2.75 -23.85
N GLU A 634 -31.49 2.94 -22.78
CA GLU A 634 -31.96 4.25 -22.33
C GLU A 634 -30.80 5.18 -21.92
N GLY A 635 -29.72 4.61 -21.40
CA GLY A 635 -28.52 5.31 -20.98
C GLY A 635 -27.63 5.84 -22.12
N ILE A 636 -27.90 5.52 -23.38
CA ILE A 636 -27.07 5.97 -24.52
C ILE A 636 -27.25 7.49 -24.72
N CYS A 637 -26.15 8.24 -24.63
CA CYS A 637 -26.16 9.67 -24.83
C CYS A 637 -26.38 10.02 -26.31
N PRO A 638 -27.38 10.85 -26.67
CA PRO A 638 -27.63 11.25 -28.05
C PRO A 638 -26.66 12.32 -28.56
N ALA A 639 -26.02 13.07 -27.66
CA ALA A 639 -25.06 14.13 -27.95
C ALA A 639 -24.15 14.41 -26.74
N ALA A 640 -23.08 15.18 -26.96
CA ALA A 640 -22.28 15.73 -25.88
C ALA A 640 -23.09 16.77 -25.08
N THR A 641 -22.95 16.77 -23.75
CA THR A 641 -23.64 17.72 -22.86
C THR A 641 -22.63 18.52 -22.04
N PRO A 642 -22.63 19.86 -22.09
CA PRO A 642 -21.60 20.70 -21.48
C PRO A 642 -21.79 20.96 -19.97
N THR A 643 -22.92 20.56 -19.38
CA THR A 643 -23.25 20.87 -17.98
C THR A 643 -23.17 19.64 -17.07
N GLN A 644 -22.50 19.82 -15.94
CA GLN A 644 -22.63 18.94 -14.77
C GLN A 644 -24.08 18.87 -14.28
N PRO A 645 -24.51 17.78 -13.62
CA PRO A 645 -23.74 16.58 -13.25
C PRO A 645 -23.71 15.49 -14.33
N ARG A 646 -24.29 15.72 -15.53
CA ARG A 646 -24.37 14.72 -16.61
C ARG A 646 -23.53 15.16 -17.79
N LYS A 647 -22.22 14.93 -17.71
CA LYS A 647 -21.28 15.16 -18.81
C LYS A 647 -21.24 13.92 -19.72
N CYS A 648 -22.16 13.85 -20.68
CA CYS A 648 -21.98 12.96 -21.83
C CYS A 648 -20.84 13.53 -22.67
N ALA A 649 -19.79 12.76 -22.91
CA ALA A 649 -18.64 13.26 -23.67
C ALA A 649 -18.94 13.36 -25.17
N ALA A 650 -19.77 12.46 -25.70
CA ALA A 650 -20.20 12.45 -27.09
C ALA A 650 -21.46 11.61 -27.28
N ARG A 651 -21.97 11.60 -28.52
CA ARG A 651 -22.99 10.64 -28.96
C ARG A 651 -22.44 9.20 -28.86
N GLY A 652 -23.25 8.27 -28.39
CA GLY A 652 -22.87 6.86 -28.19
C GLY A 652 -22.19 6.56 -26.85
N ASN A 653 -21.77 7.57 -26.09
CA ASN A 653 -21.31 7.36 -24.72
C ASN A 653 -22.49 6.89 -23.84
N TYR A 654 -22.31 5.91 -22.95
CA TYR A 654 -23.32 5.66 -21.92
C TYR A 654 -23.27 6.72 -20.82
N SER A 655 -24.42 7.04 -20.22
CA SER A 655 -24.49 8.02 -19.12
C SER A 655 -23.61 7.62 -17.94
N HIS A 656 -22.84 8.59 -17.44
CA HIS A 656 -21.87 8.44 -16.34
C HIS A 656 -20.77 7.39 -16.58
N ALA A 657 -20.60 6.90 -17.80
CA ALA A 657 -19.43 6.12 -18.20
C ALA A 657 -18.26 7.07 -18.52
N ASN A 658 -17.61 7.56 -17.46
CA ASN A 658 -16.53 8.55 -17.53
C ASN A 658 -15.14 7.92 -17.83
N SER A 659 -15.07 6.62 -18.04
CA SER A 659 -13.85 5.90 -18.40
C SER A 659 -14.11 4.90 -19.53
N VAL A 660 -13.06 4.58 -20.30
CA VAL A 660 -13.15 3.54 -21.35
C VAL A 660 -13.47 2.18 -20.74
N PHE A 661 -12.94 1.87 -19.55
CA PHE A 661 -13.34 0.69 -18.77
C PHE A 661 -14.86 0.60 -18.60
N SER A 662 -15.49 1.69 -18.16
CA SER A 662 -16.94 1.75 -17.92
C SER A 662 -17.74 1.66 -19.22
N GLN A 663 -17.28 2.31 -20.28
CA GLN A 663 -17.91 2.22 -21.61
C GLN A 663 -17.85 0.78 -22.15
N SER A 664 -16.74 0.09 -21.95
CA SER A 664 -16.51 -1.28 -22.42
C SER A 664 -17.45 -2.28 -21.75
N LEU A 665 -17.70 -2.15 -20.44
CA LEU A 665 -18.65 -3.02 -19.73
C LEU A 665 -20.08 -2.94 -20.30
N GLY A 666 -20.55 -1.74 -20.65
CA GLY A 666 -21.85 -1.56 -21.28
C GLY A 666 -21.94 -2.21 -22.66
N VAL A 667 -20.88 -2.06 -23.47
CA VAL A 667 -20.77 -2.71 -24.79
C VAL A 667 -20.78 -4.23 -24.64
N ILE A 668 -19.95 -4.79 -23.74
CA ILE A 668 -19.88 -6.23 -23.49
C ILE A 668 -21.25 -6.78 -23.11
N ALA A 669 -21.96 -6.13 -22.18
CA ALA A 669 -23.30 -6.53 -21.74
C ALA A 669 -24.31 -6.56 -22.91
N GLN A 670 -24.40 -5.49 -23.71
CA GLN A 670 -25.38 -5.46 -24.81
C GLN A 670 -25.04 -6.49 -25.91
N VAL A 671 -23.75 -6.64 -26.26
CA VAL A 671 -23.35 -7.59 -27.31
C VAL A 671 -23.59 -9.04 -26.86
N ARG A 672 -23.24 -9.39 -25.62
CA ARG A 672 -23.51 -10.73 -25.04
C ARG A 672 -25.00 -11.03 -24.94
N ALA A 673 -25.84 -10.02 -24.67
CA ALA A 673 -27.28 -10.14 -24.64
C ALA A 673 -27.93 -10.27 -26.04
N GLY A 674 -27.15 -10.23 -27.12
CA GLY A 674 -27.63 -10.29 -28.50
C GLY A 674 -28.09 -8.96 -29.10
N GLU A 675 -27.80 -7.84 -28.43
CA GLU A 675 -28.28 -6.49 -28.78
C GLU A 675 -27.21 -5.65 -29.53
N THR A 676 -26.39 -6.27 -30.36
CA THR A 676 -25.32 -5.59 -31.13
C THR A 676 -25.84 -4.42 -31.96
N ALA A 677 -27.07 -4.53 -32.49
CA ALA A 677 -27.70 -3.45 -33.26
C ALA A 677 -28.04 -2.23 -32.37
N ALA A 678 -28.55 -2.45 -31.16
CA ALA A 678 -28.82 -1.38 -30.21
C ALA A 678 -27.51 -0.76 -29.66
N ALA A 679 -26.45 -1.56 -29.57
CA ALA A 679 -25.12 -1.12 -29.15
C ALA A 679 -24.29 -0.44 -30.26
N ALA A 680 -24.83 -0.25 -31.48
CA ALA A 680 -24.05 0.24 -32.61
C ALA A 680 -23.38 1.60 -32.36
N GLU A 681 -24.09 2.56 -31.74
CA GLU A 681 -23.51 3.86 -31.37
C GLU A 681 -22.47 3.74 -30.25
N PRO A 682 -22.73 3.02 -29.14
CA PRO A 682 -21.70 2.72 -28.13
C PRO A 682 -20.44 2.04 -28.65
N ILE A 683 -20.59 1.08 -29.55
CA ILE A 683 -19.48 0.38 -30.23
C ILE A 683 -18.69 1.38 -31.07
N GLY A 684 -19.37 2.16 -31.91
CA GLY A 684 -18.73 3.17 -32.75
C GLY A 684 -17.97 4.21 -31.92
N TYR A 685 -18.57 4.64 -30.82
CA TYR A 685 -17.93 5.57 -29.89
C TYR A 685 -16.69 4.96 -29.21
N LEU A 686 -16.79 3.74 -28.68
CA LEU A 686 -15.65 3.04 -28.09
C LEU A 686 -14.49 2.90 -29.09
N LYS A 687 -14.77 2.50 -30.34
CA LYS A 687 -13.76 2.41 -31.41
C LYS A 687 -13.15 3.77 -31.74
N SER A 688 -13.92 4.86 -31.69
CA SER A 688 -13.41 6.21 -31.95
C SER A 688 -12.42 6.73 -30.90
N LEU A 689 -12.40 6.14 -29.71
CA LEU A 689 -11.47 6.48 -28.63
C LEU A 689 -10.11 5.78 -28.76
N GLN A 690 -9.97 4.82 -29.68
CA GLN A 690 -8.70 4.14 -29.91
C GLN A 690 -7.69 5.12 -30.50
N ASP A 691 -6.50 5.20 -29.89
CA ASP A 691 -5.41 5.96 -30.46
C ASP A 691 -4.90 5.26 -31.74
N PRO A 692 -4.94 5.92 -32.91
CA PRO A 692 -4.66 5.27 -34.18
C PRO A 692 -3.18 4.91 -34.36
N SER A 693 -2.27 5.54 -33.60
CA SER A 693 -0.82 5.34 -33.72
C SER A 693 -0.33 4.16 -32.89
N THR A 694 -0.93 3.95 -31.73
CA THR A 694 -0.52 2.92 -30.76
C THR A 694 -1.49 1.74 -30.73
N GLY A 695 -2.77 1.96 -31.04
CA GLY A 695 -3.84 0.98 -30.85
C GLY A 695 -4.38 0.88 -29.42
N ALA A 696 -3.92 1.74 -28.51
CA ALA A 696 -4.33 1.74 -27.11
C ALA A 696 -5.50 2.71 -26.86
N TRP A 697 -6.10 2.63 -25.67
CA TRP A 697 -7.18 3.51 -25.24
C TRP A 697 -6.77 4.41 -24.07
N PRO A 698 -7.34 5.64 -23.99
CA PRO A 698 -7.18 6.50 -22.84
C PRO A 698 -7.95 5.96 -21.63
N SER A 699 -7.53 6.35 -20.42
CA SER A 699 -8.27 6.01 -19.19
C SER A 699 -9.63 6.70 -19.13
N LEU A 700 -9.63 8.04 -19.14
CA LEU A 700 -10.82 8.87 -18.92
C LEU A 700 -11.45 9.32 -20.24
N ILE A 701 -12.77 9.46 -20.21
CA ILE A 701 -13.62 9.92 -21.32
C ILE A 701 -14.02 11.38 -21.09
N GLY A 702 -13.97 12.19 -22.16
CA GLY A 702 -14.42 13.58 -22.14
C GLY A 702 -13.40 14.57 -21.59
N GLU A 703 -12.17 14.13 -21.33
CA GLU A 703 -11.02 14.97 -20.99
C GLU A 703 -9.72 14.33 -21.47
N LYS A 704 -8.63 15.11 -21.54
CA LYS A 704 -7.34 14.60 -21.97
C LYS A 704 -6.79 13.65 -20.90
N SER A 705 -6.58 12.40 -21.27
CA SER A 705 -6.08 11.34 -20.39
C SER A 705 -4.93 10.58 -21.05
N ALA A 706 -4.05 10.01 -20.24
CA ALA A 706 -3.02 9.09 -20.72
C ALA A 706 -3.65 7.78 -21.21
N LEU A 707 -2.94 7.12 -22.12
CA LEU A 707 -3.19 5.74 -22.55
C LEU A 707 -2.74 4.80 -21.43
N GLU A 708 -3.53 3.78 -21.11
CA GLU A 708 -3.22 2.87 -19.99
C GLU A 708 -3.75 1.44 -20.20
N VAL A 709 -3.23 0.52 -19.38
CA VAL A 709 -3.36 -0.93 -19.52
C VAL A 709 -4.78 -1.42 -19.30
N ASP A 710 -5.45 -0.97 -18.24
CA ASP A 710 -6.74 -1.47 -17.78
C ASP A 710 -7.83 -1.16 -18.84
N SER A 711 -7.92 0.10 -19.29
CA SER A 711 -8.87 0.51 -20.34
C SER A 711 -8.58 -0.15 -21.68
N THR A 712 -7.30 -0.33 -22.04
CA THR A 712 -6.94 -0.98 -23.31
C THR A 712 -7.34 -2.45 -23.31
N ALA A 713 -7.09 -3.18 -22.21
CA ALA A 713 -7.51 -4.58 -22.08
C ALA A 713 -9.03 -4.73 -22.10
N MET A 714 -9.76 -3.86 -21.39
CA MET A 714 -11.23 -3.88 -21.40
C MET A 714 -11.83 -3.54 -22.77
N ALA A 715 -11.30 -2.53 -23.45
CA ALA A 715 -11.74 -2.17 -24.79
C ALA A 715 -11.45 -3.29 -25.80
N ALA A 716 -10.28 -3.93 -25.71
CA ALA A 716 -9.93 -5.08 -26.55
C ALA A 716 -10.93 -6.23 -26.34
N MET A 717 -11.24 -6.60 -25.09
CA MET A 717 -12.25 -7.64 -24.79
C MET A 717 -13.66 -7.29 -25.30
N ALA A 718 -14.03 -6.01 -25.31
CA ALA A 718 -15.32 -5.57 -25.84
C ALA A 718 -15.36 -5.59 -27.37
N VAL A 719 -14.30 -5.13 -28.03
CA VAL A 719 -14.20 -5.07 -29.49
C VAL A 719 -14.00 -6.46 -30.10
N ASP A 720 -13.36 -7.38 -29.39
CA ASP A 720 -13.16 -8.77 -29.81
C ASP A 720 -14.47 -9.55 -30.01
N LEU A 721 -15.54 -9.17 -29.31
CA LEU A 721 -16.88 -9.72 -29.52
C LEU A 721 -17.43 -9.44 -30.92
N LEU A 722 -16.82 -8.51 -31.66
CA LEU A 722 -17.23 -8.12 -33.00
C LEU A 722 -16.40 -8.91 -34.04
N PRO A 723 -17.04 -9.76 -34.86
CA PRO A 723 -16.32 -10.66 -35.76
C PRO A 723 -15.79 -9.97 -37.03
N ASP A 724 -15.98 -8.66 -37.19
CA ASP A 724 -15.55 -7.95 -38.38
C ASP A 724 -14.03 -7.71 -38.39
N ALA A 725 -13.42 -7.79 -39.58
CA ALA A 725 -11.97 -7.69 -39.74
C ALA A 725 -11.37 -6.38 -39.23
N ALA A 726 -12.13 -5.28 -39.24
CA ALA A 726 -11.64 -4.00 -38.72
C ALA A 726 -11.57 -3.99 -37.18
N SER A 727 -12.54 -4.63 -36.51
CA SER A 727 -12.50 -4.85 -35.07
C SER A 727 -11.37 -5.80 -34.67
N GLN A 728 -11.17 -6.89 -35.39
CA GLN A 728 -10.07 -7.83 -35.14
C GLN A 728 -8.70 -7.17 -35.31
N ALA A 729 -8.51 -6.38 -36.38
CA ALA A 729 -7.28 -5.59 -36.56
C ALA A 729 -7.08 -4.51 -35.47
N ALA A 730 -8.16 -3.99 -34.89
CA ALA A 730 -8.08 -3.06 -33.76
C ALA A 730 -7.64 -3.78 -32.47
N VAL A 731 -8.13 -5.00 -32.24
CA VAL A 731 -7.71 -5.87 -31.14
C VAL A 731 -6.24 -6.23 -31.27
N ASP A 732 -5.77 -6.67 -32.45
CA ASP A 732 -4.36 -7.04 -32.67
C ASP A 732 -3.39 -5.92 -32.26
N LYS A 733 -3.71 -4.66 -32.64
CA LYS A 733 -2.91 -3.50 -32.24
C LYS A 733 -2.94 -3.26 -30.73
N ALA A 734 -4.11 -3.44 -30.10
CA ALA A 734 -4.27 -3.30 -28.66
C ALA A 734 -3.41 -4.33 -27.91
N LEU A 735 -3.43 -5.59 -28.36
CA LEU A 735 -2.65 -6.67 -27.74
C LEU A 735 -1.14 -6.45 -27.91
N ALA A 736 -0.70 -6.00 -29.10
CA ALA A 736 0.70 -5.66 -29.33
C ALA A 736 1.16 -4.53 -28.41
N TRP A 737 0.32 -3.51 -28.23
CA TRP A 737 0.61 -2.42 -27.30
C TRP A 737 0.66 -2.88 -25.85
N LEU A 738 -0.32 -3.71 -25.42
CA LEU A 738 -0.34 -4.29 -24.07
C LEU A 738 0.94 -5.08 -23.80
N ALA A 739 1.34 -5.97 -24.71
CA ALA A 739 2.58 -6.74 -24.58
C ALA A 739 3.81 -5.84 -24.42
N ALA A 740 3.85 -4.71 -25.12
CA ALA A 740 4.92 -3.72 -25.02
C ALA A 740 4.94 -2.94 -23.69
N GLN A 741 3.83 -2.92 -22.93
CA GLN A 741 3.79 -2.30 -21.59
C GLN A 741 4.31 -3.21 -20.47
N GLN A 742 4.54 -4.49 -20.76
CA GLN A 742 4.97 -5.44 -19.73
C GLN A 742 6.33 -5.06 -19.16
N LEU A 743 6.41 -4.97 -17.84
CA LEU A 743 7.62 -4.61 -17.11
C LEU A 743 8.63 -5.77 -17.07
N PRO A 744 9.90 -5.50 -16.75
CA PRO A 744 10.95 -6.53 -16.72
C PRO A 744 10.67 -7.71 -15.77
N ASP A 745 9.86 -7.52 -14.74
CA ASP A 745 9.47 -8.56 -13.79
C ASP A 745 8.15 -9.28 -14.14
N GLY A 746 7.54 -8.94 -15.29
CA GLY A 746 6.27 -9.50 -15.75
C GLY A 746 5.03 -8.71 -15.34
N GLY A 747 5.18 -7.76 -14.43
CA GLY A 747 4.09 -6.88 -14.02
C GLY A 747 3.76 -5.83 -15.07
N PHE A 748 2.81 -4.95 -14.74
CA PHE A 748 2.31 -3.93 -15.66
C PHE A 748 2.15 -2.58 -14.94
N PRO A 749 2.42 -1.45 -15.62
CA PRO A 749 2.17 -0.15 -15.06
C PRO A 749 0.68 0.09 -14.84
N GLY A 750 0.33 0.69 -13.71
CA GLY A 750 -1.01 1.11 -13.35
C GLY A 750 -0.99 2.25 -12.34
N ALA A 751 -2.16 2.66 -11.85
CA ALA A 751 -2.30 3.80 -10.94
C ALA A 751 -1.45 3.68 -9.65
N SER A 752 -1.14 2.45 -9.23
CA SER A 752 -0.32 2.14 -8.05
C SER A 752 1.13 1.76 -8.37
N GLY A 753 1.63 2.12 -9.56
CA GLY A 753 2.96 1.72 -10.02
C GLY A 753 2.93 0.37 -10.72
N ASN A 754 3.71 -0.61 -10.26
CA ASN A 754 3.69 -1.95 -10.83
C ASN A 754 2.52 -2.78 -10.27
N SER A 755 1.38 -2.70 -10.95
CA SER A 755 0.03 -2.96 -10.44
C SER A 755 -0.40 -4.42 -10.63
N VAL A 756 -0.95 -5.01 -9.56
CA VAL A 756 -1.55 -6.37 -9.59
C VAL A 756 -2.83 -6.39 -10.42
N ASN A 757 -3.66 -5.37 -10.29
CA ASN A 757 -4.88 -5.23 -11.10
C ASN A 757 -4.55 -5.16 -12.59
N SER A 758 -3.63 -4.28 -12.96
CA SER A 758 -3.25 -4.04 -14.35
C SER A 758 -2.61 -5.28 -14.99
N ALA A 759 -1.81 -6.02 -14.22
CA ALA A 759 -1.28 -7.30 -14.67
C ALA A 759 -2.39 -8.34 -14.90
N ALA A 760 -3.40 -8.40 -14.03
CA ALA A 760 -4.52 -9.32 -14.15
C ALA A 760 -5.40 -9.02 -15.38
N LEU A 761 -5.68 -7.74 -15.66
CA LEU A 761 -6.40 -7.31 -16.86
C LEU A 761 -5.58 -7.52 -18.12
N ALA A 762 -4.27 -7.24 -18.09
CA ALA A 762 -3.38 -7.53 -19.21
C ALA A 762 -3.34 -9.03 -19.54
N ILE A 763 -3.39 -9.92 -18.54
CA ILE A 763 -3.52 -11.37 -18.78
C ILE A 763 -4.81 -11.70 -19.51
N GLN A 764 -5.95 -11.12 -19.12
CA GLN A 764 -7.22 -11.36 -19.83
C GLN A 764 -7.20 -10.81 -21.26
N GLY A 765 -6.65 -9.61 -21.47
CA GLY A 765 -6.51 -9.01 -22.80
C GLY A 765 -5.59 -9.84 -23.70
N LEU A 766 -4.36 -10.14 -23.25
CA LEU A 766 -3.40 -10.93 -24.03
C LEU A 766 -3.88 -12.37 -24.29
N SER A 767 -4.77 -12.91 -23.45
CA SER A 767 -5.36 -14.24 -23.65
C SER A 767 -6.34 -14.32 -24.81
N LEU A 768 -6.78 -13.18 -25.38
CA LEU A 768 -7.54 -13.15 -26.64
C LEU A 768 -6.73 -13.75 -27.80
N ASP A 769 -5.40 -13.66 -27.74
CA ASP A 769 -4.47 -14.42 -28.60
C ASP A 769 -3.37 -15.08 -27.77
N ALA A 770 -3.79 -16.05 -26.93
CA ALA A 770 -2.89 -16.73 -26.01
C ALA A 770 -1.74 -17.46 -26.71
N ALA A 771 -1.92 -17.88 -27.97
CA ALA A 771 -0.89 -18.56 -28.74
C ALA A 771 0.27 -17.61 -29.06
N THR A 772 -0.03 -16.40 -29.53
CA THR A 772 0.98 -15.37 -29.82
C THR A 772 1.65 -14.86 -28.55
N TYR A 773 0.89 -14.66 -27.47
CA TYR A 773 1.37 -14.02 -26.25
C TYR A 773 1.70 -14.99 -25.10
N ALA A 774 1.99 -16.26 -25.39
CA ALA A 774 2.24 -17.29 -24.39
C ALA A 774 3.37 -16.92 -23.39
N ALA A 775 4.48 -16.36 -23.88
CA ALA A 775 5.60 -15.96 -23.01
C ALA A 775 5.27 -14.75 -22.12
N PRO A 776 4.72 -13.63 -22.64
CA PRO A 776 4.19 -12.56 -21.80
C PRO A 776 3.18 -13.03 -20.75
N LEU A 777 2.28 -13.94 -21.11
CA LEU A 777 1.27 -14.49 -20.21
C LEU A 777 1.88 -15.29 -19.06
N ALA A 778 2.86 -16.15 -19.34
CA ALA A 778 3.58 -16.91 -18.31
C ALA A 778 4.29 -15.96 -17.33
N LYS A 779 4.95 -14.93 -17.85
CA LYS A 779 5.66 -13.93 -17.05
C LYS A 779 4.71 -13.12 -16.16
N ALA A 780 3.55 -12.73 -16.68
CA ALA A 780 2.54 -12.00 -15.93
C ALA A 780 1.92 -12.85 -14.81
N ARG A 781 1.70 -14.14 -15.05
CA ARG A 781 1.23 -15.08 -14.02
C ARG A 781 2.28 -15.32 -12.93
N ALA A 782 3.56 -15.41 -13.31
CA ALA A 782 4.67 -15.46 -12.35
C ALA A 782 4.76 -14.18 -11.50
N PHE A 783 4.54 -13.01 -12.12
CA PHE A 783 4.40 -11.76 -11.38
C PHE A 783 3.26 -11.84 -10.36
N LEU A 784 2.05 -12.25 -10.76
CA LEU A 784 0.92 -12.37 -9.82
C LEU A 784 1.21 -13.37 -8.69
N LEU A 785 1.85 -14.50 -8.99
CA LEU A 785 2.30 -15.46 -7.98
C LEU A 785 3.22 -14.79 -6.95
N SER A 786 4.17 -13.97 -7.39
CA SER A 786 5.07 -13.24 -6.48
C SER A 786 4.37 -12.19 -5.61
N GLN A 787 3.14 -11.80 -5.94
CA GLN A 787 2.35 -10.83 -5.18
C GLN A 787 1.27 -11.49 -4.30
N GLN A 788 1.12 -12.82 -4.36
CA GLN A 788 0.15 -13.55 -3.55
C GLN A 788 0.69 -13.80 -2.14
N ASN A 789 -0.09 -13.44 -1.13
CA ASN A 789 0.23 -13.59 0.28
C ASN A 789 -0.17 -14.96 0.84
N LYS A 790 0.33 -15.28 2.03
CA LYS A 790 0.07 -16.56 2.71
C LYS A 790 -1.39 -16.81 3.07
N ASP A 791 -2.25 -15.81 3.13
CA ASP A 791 -3.69 -16.00 3.34
C ASP A 791 -4.47 -16.24 2.05
N GLY A 792 -3.80 -16.19 0.89
CA GLY A 792 -4.38 -16.35 -0.44
C GLY A 792 -4.72 -15.04 -1.14
N GLY A 793 -4.79 -13.93 -0.41
CA GLY A 793 -5.02 -12.61 -0.97
C GLY A 793 -3.75 -12.03 -1.61
N PHE A 794 -3.89 -10.87 -2.24
CA PHE A 794 -2.83 -10.24 -3.03
C PHE A 794 -2.53 -8.83 -2.56
N ASN A 795 -1.27 -8.43 -2.72
CA ASN A 795 -0.86 -7.04 -2.57
C ASN A 795 -1.46 -6.17 -3.70
N VAL A 796 -1.54 -4.85 -3.50
CA VAL A 796 -2.05 -3.92 -4.53
C VAL A 796 -1.07 -3.74 -5.68
N ALA A 797 0.23 -3.65 -5.37
CA ALA A 797 1.29 -3.43 -6.33
C ALA A 797 2.64 -3.90 -5.77
N ARG A 798 3.58 -4.25 -6.64
CA ARG A 798 4.96 -4.54 -6.23
C ARG A 798 5.61 -3.26 -5.70
N GLY A 799 6.24 -3.36 -4.52
CA GLY A 799 6.86 -2.22 -3.83
C GLY A 799 5.84 -1.28 -3.15
N GLY A 800 4.55 -1.62 -3.18
CA GLY A 800 3.50 -0.94 -2.43
C GLY A 800 3.37 -1.45 -0.98
N GLN A 801 2.37 -0.93 -0.26
CA GLN A 801 2.02 -1.36 1.10
C GLN A 801 1.79 -2.89 1.13
N PRO A 802 2.57 -3.67 1.92
CA PRO A 802 2.38 -5.11 2.03
C PRO A 802 1.07 -5.45 2.77
N GLY A 803 0.31 -6.40 2.25
CA GLY A 803 -0.94 -6.87 2.86
C GLY A 803 -1.99 -7.23 1.82
N SER A 804 -2.83 -8.21 2.15
CA SER A 804 -3.88 -8.67 1.26
C SER A 804 -5.03 -7.67 1.18
N ASP A 805 -5.22 -7.11 -0.01
CA ASP A 805 -6.33 -6.23 -0.35
C ASP A 805 -7.43 -7.03 -1.08
N VAL A 806 -8.69 -6.84 -0.71
CA VAL A 806 -9.81 -7.62 -1.27
C VAL A 806 -10.03 -7.32 -2.74
N ARG A 807 -9.82 -6.07 -3.18
CA ARG A 807 -10.00 -5.66 -4.58
C ARG A 807 -8.89 -6.21 -5.46
N ALA A 808 -7.64 -6.02 -5.05
CA ALA A 808 -6.49 -6.61 -5.73
C ALA A 808 -6.63 -8.13 -5.82
N SER A 809 -7.10 -8.77 -4.75
CA SER A 809 -7.34 -10.22 -4.73
C SER A 809 -8.43 -10.66 -5.70
N ALA A 810 -9.57 -9.94 -5.76
CA ALA A 810 -10.66 -10.27 -6.66
C ALA A 810 -10.20 -10.19 -8.12
N GLN A 811 -9.50 -9.10 -8.47
CA GLN A 811 -8.99 -8.86 -9.81
C GLN A 811 -7.89 -9.86 -10.18
N ALA A 812 -6.93 -10.12 -9.29
CA ALA A 812 -5.86 -11.08 -9.54
C ALA A 812 -6.36 -12.51 -9.70
N VAL A 813 -7.26 -12.96 -8.82
CA VAL A 813 -7.79 -14.34 -8.86
C VAL A 813 -8.59 -14.58 -10.13
N GLY A 814 -9.45 -13.64 -10.52
CA GLY A 814 -10.21 -13.74 -11.77
C GLY A 814 -9.32 -13.59 -13.00
N GLY A 815 -8.51 -12.53 -13.06
CA GLY A 815 -7.70 -12.20 -14.22
C GLY A 815 -6.57 -13.19 -14.49
N ALA A 816 -6.01 -13.82 -13.45
CA ALA A 816 -5.04 -14.91 -13.59
C ALA A 816 -5.61 -16.14 -14.33
N THR A 817 -6.92 -16.25 -14.54
CA THR A 817 -7.46 -17.30 -15.43
C THR A 817 -7.22 -17.01 -16.90
N GLY A 818 -7.10 -15.73 -17.29
CA GLY A 818 -7.06 -15.27 -18.68
C GLY A 818 -8.43 -15.28 -19.37
N ILE A 819 -9.51 -15.60 -18.66
CA ILE A 819 -10.85 -15.61 -19.25
C ILE A 819 -11.33 -14.18 -19.45
N SER A 820 -11.62 -13.80 -20.70
CA SER A 820 -12.19 -12.50 -21.05
C SER A 820 -13.62 -12.34 -20.51
N PHE A 821 -13.97 -11.14 -20.04
CA PHE A 821 -15.35 -10.80 -19.66
C PHE A 821 -16.34 -10.99 -20.81
N GLY A 822 -15.88 -10.88 -22.05
CA GLY A 822 -16.69 -11.12 -23.24
C GLY A 822 -17.20 -12.57 -23.35
N VAL A 823 -16.49 -13.53 -22.76
CA VAL A 823 -16.80 -14.97 -22.88
C VAL A 823 -16.91 -15.71 -21.55
N LEU A 824 -16.75 -15.01 -20.41
CA LEU A 824 -16.86 -15.60 -19.09
C LEU A 824 -18.25 -16.23 -18.90
N THR A 825 -18.27 -17.52 -18.56
CA THR A 825 -19.49 -18.28 -18.24
C THR A 825 -19.23 -19.30 -17.14
N ARG A 826 -20.19 -19.49 -16.24
CA ARG A 826 -20.17 -20.46 -15.14
C ARG A 826 -21.58 -21.00 -14.92
N ASP A 827 -21.76 -22.30 -15.16
CA ASP A 827 -23.01 -22.96 -14.81
C ASP A 827 -23.13 -23.17 -13.29
N LEU A 828 -24.24 -22.72 -12.71
CA LEU A 828 -24.60 -22.91 -11.31
C LEU A 828 -25.73 -23.93 -11.11
N SER A 829 -26.17 -24.61 -12.17
CA SER A 829 -27.14 -25.69 -12.08
C SER A 829 -26.64 -26.79 -11.12
N GLY A 830 -27.55 -27.35 -10.33
CA GLY A 830 -27.20 -28.36 -9.32
C GLY A 830 -26.48 -27.86 -8.06
N THR A 831 -26.25 -26.55 -7.92
CA THR A 831 -25.72 -25.95 -6.67
C THR A 831 -26.85 -25.51 -5.74
N THR A 832 -26.61 -25.55 -4.43
CA THR A 832 -27.54 -25.09 -3.40
C THR A 832 -26.97 -23.90 -2.64
N ALA A 833 -27.81 -22.90 -2.34
CA ALA A 833 -27.43 -21.80 -1.47
C ALA A 833 -27.16 -22.33 -0.05
N GLN A 834 -26.12 -21.82 0.61
CA GLN A 834 -25.83 -22.20 2.00
C GLN A 834 -26.78 -21.47 2.95
N PRO A 835 -27.14 -22.09 4.10
CA PRO A 835 -27.88 -21.42 5.15
C PRO A 835 -27.08 -20.20 5.65
N ILE A 836 -27.69 -19.03 5.58
CA ILE A 836 -27.11 -17.82 6.17
C ILE A 836 -27.22 -17.93 7.70
N PRO A 837 -26.14 -17.68 8.46
CA PRO A 837 -26.22 -17.61 9.92
C PRO A 837 -27.24 -16.53 10.35
N SER A 838 -28.36 -16.94 10.94
CA SER A 838 -29.39 -16.03 11.40
C SER A 838 -28.90 -15.21 12.60
N SER A 839 -29.04 -13.89 12.54
CA SER A 839 -28.78 -12.96 13.66
C SER A 839 -29.94 -12.87 14.66
N SER A 840 -30.77 -13.91 14.78
CA SER A 840 -31.93 -13.96 15.66
C SER A 840 -31.89 -15.22 16.53
N ALA A 841 -31.13 -15.16 17.62
CA ALA A 841 -31.32 -16.06 18.75
C ALA A 841 -31.05 -15.26 20.04
N GLU A 842 -32.09 -15.05 20.84
CA GLU A 842 -31.94 -14.64 22.24
C GLU A 842 -31.09 -15.68 22.99
N PRO A 843 -30.23 -15.27 23.93
CA PRO A 843 -29.35 -16.20 24.63
C PRO A 843 -30.12 -16.90 25.75
N THR A 844 -30.64 -18.09 25.48
CA THR A 844 -30.93 -19.08 26.54
C THR A 844 -30.05 -20.30 26.33
N GLY A 845 -28.83 -20.26 26.90
CA GLY A 845 -27.94 -21.42 26.95
C GLY A 845 -26.49 -21.03 27.19
N SER A 846 -25.89 -21.59 28.25
CA SER A 846 -24.51 -21.35 28.68
C SER A 846 -23.47 -21.55 27.56
N PRO A 847 -22.34 -20.81 27.58
CA PRO A 847 -21.39 -20.79 26.48
C PRO A 847 -20.60 -22.11 26.41
N SER A 848 -20.72 -22.82 25.30
CA SER A 848 -19.73 -23.82 24.88
C SER A 848 -18.57 -23.11 24.17
N THR A 849 -17.35 -23.49 24.54
CA THR A 849 -16.07 -23.02 24.02
C THR A 849 -15.92 -23.20 22.51
N PRO A 850 -15.21 -22.28 21.80
CA PRO A 850 -14.95 -22.41 20.37
C PRO A 850 -14.05 -23.61 20.07
N VAL A 851 -14.45 -24.42 19.09
CA VAL A 851 -13.69 -25.54 18.56
C VAL A 851 -12.66 -25.02 17.56
N ILE A 852 -11.38 -25.28 17.86
CA ILE A 852 -10.25 -25.10 16.95
C ILE A 852 -10.34 -26.21 15.89
N ILE A 853 -10.42 -25.84 14.60
CA ILE A 853 -10.26 -26.78 13.49
C ILE A 853 -8.78 -26.82 13.13
N THR A 854 -8.10 -27.90 13.51
CA THR A 854 -6.83 -28.33 12.91
C THR A 854 -7.11 -29.45 11.91
N THR A 855 -6.68 -29.29 10.67
CA THR A 855 -6.70 -30.32 9.62
C THR A 855 -5.43 -31.17 9.67
N GLY A 856 -5.56 -32.50 9.66
CA GLY A 856 -4.43 -33.43 9.42
C GLY A 856 -4.64 -34.87 9.89
N GLU A 857 -5.35 -35.66 9.07
CA GLU A 857 -5.25 -37.12 8.81
C GLU A 857 -5.30 -38.20 9.91
N GLU A 858 -5.59 -39.42 9.45
CA GLU A 858 -6.39 -40.48 10.06
C GLU A 858 -5.74 -41.40 11.13
N ALA A 859 -6.66 -42.02 11.88
CA ALA A 859 -6.66 -43.36 12.49
C ALA A 859 -5.93 -43.62 13.83
N GLY A 860 -6.74 -43.99 14.84
CA GLY A 860 -6.41 -45.07 15.77
C GLY A 860 -6.51 -44.80 17.28
N GLY A 861 -7.63 -45.20 17.88
CA GLY A 861 -7.61 -46.07 19.09
C GLY A 861 -7.33 -45.49 20.49
N SER A 862 -8.42 -45.38 21.26
CA SER A 862 -8.57 -45.83 22.66
C SER A 862 -7.87 -45.09 23.83
N ALA A 863 -8.72 -44.36 24.58
CA ALA A 863 -8.91 -44.35 26.04
C ALA A 863 -7.72 -44.46 27.02
N SER A 864 -7.65 -43.50 27.97
CA SER A 864 -7.68 -43.72 29.44
C SER A 864 -6.82 -42.72 30.25
N THR A 865 -7.51 -41.98 31.11
CA THR A 865 -7.22 -41.55 32.50
C THR A 865 -5.98 -40.73 32.90
N GLY A 866 -6.26 -39.57 33.53
CA GLY A 866 -5.90 -39.32 34.93
C GLY A 866 -4.63 -38.51 35.23
N GLY A 867 -4.78 -37.45 36.05
CA GLY A 867 -3.69 -36.93 36.89
C GLY A 867 -3.57 -35.41 36.92
N GLY A 868 -4.03 -34.80 38.02
CA GLY A 868 -3.83 -33.39 38.32
C GLY A 868 -2.44 -33.07 38.88
N GLY A 869 -2.09 -31.77 38.87
CA GLY A 869 -0.89 -31.26 39.52
C GLY A 869 -0.72 -29.75 39.32
N SER A 870 -1.04 -28.98 40.37
CA SER A 870 -0.86 -27.53 40.48
C SER A 870 0.60 -27.08 40.43
N ALA A 871 0.89 -25.89 39.86
CA ALA A 871 1.56 -24.76 40.54
C ALA A 871 1.96 -23.60 39.59
N SER A 872 1.39 -22.43 39.88
CA SER A 872 1.95 -21.06 39.84
C SER A 872 3.12 -20.70 38.90
N GLY A 873 2.86 -19.73 38.01
CA GLY A 873 3.87 -18.90 37.37
C GLY A 873 3.25 -17.70 36.66
N THR A 874 3.31 -16.53 37.29
CA THR A 874 2.84 -15.22 36.83
C THR A 874 3.44 -14.78 35.49
N GLY A 875 2.59 -14.39 34.54
CA GLY A 875 2.97 -13.74 33.28
C GLY A 875 1.78 -13.04 32.63
N GLY A 876 1.38 -11.89 33.17
CA GLY A 876 0.29 -11.07 32.62
C GLY A 876 0.75 -10.28 31.40
N GLY A 877 0.26 -10.66 30.21
CA GLY A 877 0.23 -9.80 29.02
C GLY A 877 -1.08 -9.01 29.00
N SER A 878 -0.98 -7.68 29.01
CA SER A 878 -2.14 -6.78 29.00
C SER A 878 -2.86 -6.80 27.65
N LEU A 879 -4.13 -7.19 27.65
CA LEU A 879 -5.07 -6.82 26.60
C LEU A 879 -5.37 -5.31 26.69
N ALA A 880 -5.43 -4.65 25.54
CA ALA A 880 -5.71 -3.23 25.40
C ALA A 880 -7.03 -2.85 26.09
N ALA A 881 -6.97 -1.78 26.89
CA ALA A 881 -8.01 -1.36 27.81
C ALA A 881 -9.12 -0.55 27.12
N THR A 882 -10.35 -1.08 27.12
CA THR A 882 -11.57 -0.25 27.18
C THR A 882 -11.83 0.13 28.65
N GLY A 883 -10.95 0.98 29.20
CA GLY A 883 -10.73 1.09 30.65
C GLY A 883 -11.56 2.09 31.44
N SER A 884 -12.56 2.78 30.87
CA SER A 884 -13.29 3.85 31.59
C SER A 884 -14.78 3.58 31.86
N ARG A 885 -15.36 2.47 31.39
CA ARG A 885 -16.79 2.16 31.64
C ARG A 885 -17.05 0.89 32.46
N VAL A 886 -16.07 0.01 32.60
CA VAL A 886 -16.24 -1.25 33.36
C VAL A 886 -16.30 -0.98 34.87
N THR A 887 -15.52 -0.03 35.39
CA THR A 887 -15.53 0.33 36.82
C THR A 887 -16.84 0.97 37.24
N GLY A 888 -17.43 1.84 36.39
CA GLY A 888 -18.75 2.44 36.64
C GLY A 888 -19.89 1.42 36.63
N LEU A 889 -19.87 0.50 35.65
CA LEU A 889 -20.85 -0.58 35.56
C LEU A 889 -20.70 -1.62 36.69
N ALA A 890 -19.46 -1.93 37.09
CA ALA A 890 -19.19 -2.81 38.22
C ALA A 890 -19.63 -2.19 39.55
N ALA A 891 -19.43 -0.87 39.74
CA ALA A 891 -19.91 -0.16 40.92
C ALA A 891 -21.44 -0.09 40.99
N ALA A 892 -22.10 0.14 39.86
CA ALA A 892 -23.56 0.13 39.76
C ALA A 892 -24.15 -1.26 40.01
N ALA A 893 -23.53 -2.32 39.46
CA ALA A 893 -23.92 -3.70 39.70
C ALA A 893 -23.72 -4.09 41.18
N LEU A 894 -22.60 -3.69 41.79
CA LEU A 894 -22.34 -3.92 43.22
C LEU A 894 -23.38 -3.21 44.10
N ALA A 895 -23.76 -1.97 43.78
CA ALA A 895 -24.78 -1.22 44.51
C ALA A 895 -26.17 -1.90 44.40
N LEU A 896 -26.53 -2.40 43.23
CA LEU A 896 -27.80 -3.13 43.02
C LEU A 896 -27.82 -4.47 43.77
N VAL A 897 -26.70 -5.21 43.77
CA VAL A 897 -26.57 -6.48 44.51
C VAL A 897 -26.62 -6.24 46.02
N LEU A 898 -25.94 -5.21 46.54
CA LEU A 898 -25.98 -4.86 47.96
C LEU A 898 -27.37 -4.35 48.39
N GLY A 899 -28.05 -3.58 47.53
CA GLY A 899 -29.43 -3.16 47.74
C GLY A 899 -30.40 -4.33 47.76
N GLY A 900 -30.29 -5.25 46.80
CA GLY A 900 -31.06 -6.50 46.76
C GLY A 900 -30.82 -7.38 47.98
N TRP A 901 -29.56 -7.55 48.40
CA TRP A 901 -29.23 -8.31 49.60
C TRP A 901 -29.77 -7.66 50.88
N GLY A 902 -29.73 -6.33 50.99
CA GLY A 902 -30.31 -5.59 52.10
C GLY A 902 -31.83 -5.76 52.21
N THR A 903 -32.55 -5.70 51.09
CA THR A 903 -34.01 -5.92 51.06
C THR A 903 -34.40 -7.35 51.42
N VAL A 904 -33.66 -8.36 50.95
CA VAL A 904 -33.88 -9.77 51.33
C VAL A 904 -33.61 -10.03 52.81
N ARG A 905 -32.58 -9.38 53.39
CA ARG A 905 -32.23 -9.52 54.81
C ARG A 905 -33.24 -8.84 55.73
N LEU A 906 -33.78 -7.69 55.32
CA LEU A 906 -34.89 -7.01 56.01
C LEU A 906 -36.20 -7.80 55.91
N ALA A 907 -36.50 -8.39 54.76
CA ALA A 907 -37.67 -9.25 54.58
C ALA A 907 -37.58 -10.56 55.39
N ARG A 908 -36.37 -11.14 55.54
CA ARG A 908 -36.14 -12.30 56.43
C ARG A 908 -36.26 -11.96 57.91
N ARG A 909 -35.74 -10.80 58.36
CA ARG A 909 -35.91 -10.33 59.76
C ARG A 909 -37.37 -10.00 60.11
N HIS A 910 -38.16 -9.56 59.14
CA HIS A 910 -39.60 -9.34 59.34
C HIS A 910 -40.42 -10.63 59.40
N ARG A 911 -39.92 -11.75 58.84
CA ARG A 911 -40.58 -13.07 58.92
C ARG A 911 -40.32 -13.81 60.24
N GLU A 912 -39.24 -13.50 60.94
CA GLU A 912 -38.92 -14.10 62.24
C GLU A 912 -39.63 -13.42 63.43
N THR A 913 -40.29 -12.28 63.22
CA THR A 913 -40.99 -11.52 64.28
C THR A 913 -42.52 -11.71 64.30
N THR A 914 -43.09 -12.50 63.39
CA THR A 914 -44.54 -12.79 63.33
C THR A 914 -44.87 -14.28 63.31
N GLY A 915 -44.17 -15.08 64.11
CA GLY A 915 -44.61 -16.41 64.50
C GLY A 915 -45.20 -16.37 65.91
N GLY A 916 -46.53 -16.22 66.05
CA GLY A 916 -47.16 -16.23 67.37
C GLY A 916 -48.68 -16.04 67.40
N ARG A 917 -49.41 -17.16 67.32
CA ARG A 917 -50.78 -17.46 67.82
C ARG A 917 -52.01 -16.75 67.22
N ALA A 918 -52.96 -17.63 66.87
CA ALA A 918 -54.41 -17.49 66.63
C ALA A 918 -54.82 -16.86 65.29
#